data_AF-W2Z400-F1
#
_entry.id   AF-W2Z400-F1
#
_cell.length_a   1.000
_cell.length_b   1.000
_cell.length_c   1.000
_cell.angle_alpha   90.00
_cell.angle_beta   90.00
_cell.angle_gamma   90.00
#
_symmetry.space_group_name_H-M   'P 1'
#
loop_
_entity.id
_entity.type
_entity.pdbx_description
1 polymer ?
#
loop_
_entity_poly.entity_id
_entity_poly.type
_entity_poly.pdbx_seq_one_letter_code
_entity_poly.pdbx_strand_id
1 'polypeptide(L)'
;MAINEEVYKAVVVGGGPAGIGVFVRAARGGLLPRLLNPDKHGTTKDTELSTQLGFKQMGVVVLHSGGAETFGGGNLGEYIINSNTFACGLLASVLDEKPDLDPPESIKNMFLEKVRVHESAKRLEEIGAAPGNLTEIGRFLRRVGACLIEEISDKASDTSKVLLHTAAVKYEALENGLIRVKAQRTNGSGDTVILHTEHLILAMGGTQELPSLDNPAYHSKLFASDFCLREDGFAKLKEHLLALPTGERKVCIVGGSHSSFSVAWLLLNKFMDPKATATRKVSQIPGSPKTQSLSDPQKNNKDSETPFATPQLASIGAPVTAAAPVSPLTIKKCETATSTIAKVKRTSLAGANDTSSPKSIFNPKDIMILHRSPVRCYYGSKKEAEVDGVDASRVDRSGCVNTFTGLREDAKRLFKSVKSGREVRVRLFQVNQQGSQALTDKAYATAGAIVWGAGYKTNMLPGSDEEGNSLVFHQDNGVVKLDNKARLQLLGPFKGKRPSILGLGLGFSLRSAVDEMGTETRVDGVSIYHRRGAALVLEALFGPEVYGTSSSFEEMVEKNDKKKREVQAMKAEKARNASDADGEQTLLSPSRSRISRSGSVTAPLSPMAPTARVIVRQSPSKKLQQKKSDSAPTNPPVKLLLLRRRASADSSTMELSTVALEPAAVEPESSALPQTSA
;
A
#
# COMPACT_ATOMS: atom_id res chain seq x y z
N MET A 1 13.43 -15.26 -36.41
CA MET A 1 14.58 -14.88 -35.56
C MET A 1 14.90 -16.07 -34.67
N ALA A 2 16.17 -16.35 -34.40
CA ALA A 2 16.51 -17.34 -33.37
C ALA A 2 15.96 -16.87 -32.01
N ILE A 3 15.40 -17.79 -31.23
CA ILE A 3 15.11 -17.55 -29.82
C ILE A 3 16.47 -17.61 -29.11
N ASN A 4 16.77 -16.67 -28.22
CA ASN A 4 17.97 -16.78 -27.37
C ASN A 4 17.94 -18.13 -26.66
N GLU A 5 19.09 -18.79 -26.54
CA GLU A 5 19.22 -20.11 -25.89
C GLU A 5 18.88 -20.08 -24.38
N GLU A 6 18.48 -18.92 -23.84
CA GLU A 6 18.25 -18.63 -22.42
C GLU A 6 16.77 -18.27 -22.15
N VAL A 7 16.15 -19.00 -21.22
CA VAL A 7 14.78 -18.73 -20.72
C VAL A 7 14.84 -18.41 -19.23
N TYR A 8 14.29 -17.26 -18.84
CA TYR A 8 14.19 -16.86 -17.44
C TYR A 8 13.03 -17.54 -16.72
N LYS A 9 13.23 -18.02 -15.50
CA LYS A 9 12.14 -18.54 -14.67
C LYS A 9 11.08 -17.47 -14.45
N ALA A 10 11.50 -16.21 -14.23
CA ALA A 10 10.56 -15.09 -14.20
C ALA A 10 11.11 -13.78 -14.79
N VAL A 11 10.19 -12.95 -15.30
CA VAL A 11 10.42 -11.52 -15.56
C VAL A 11 9.47 -10.70 -14.69
N VAL A 12 10.04 -9.89 -13.80
CA VAL A 12 9.31 -8.96 -12.92
C VAL A 12 9.30 -7.58 -13.56
N VAL A 13 8.12 -7.11 -13.97
CA VAL A 13 7.93 -5.78 -14.57
C VAL A 13 7.50 -4.79 -13.48
N GLY A 14 8.43 -3.95 -13.04
CA GLY A 14 8.20 -2.93 -12.01
C GLY A 14 8.97 -3.22 -10.71
N GLY A 15 10.20 -2.72 -10.62
CA GLY A 15 11.06 -2.79 -9.43
C GLY A 15 10.60 -1.96 -8.22
N GLY A 16 9.30 -1.70 -8.06
CA GLY A 16 8.72 -1.00 -6.90
C GLY A 16 8.48 -1.93 -5.69
N PRO A 17 7.77 -1.45 -4.65
CA PRO A 17 7.57 -2.20 -3.40
C PRO A 17 6.90 -3.57 -3.60
N ALA A 18 6.07 -3.70 -4.64
CA ALA A 18 5.45 -4.95 -5.03
C ALA A 18 6.47 -5.94 -5.64
N GLY A 19 7.24 -5.51 -6.66
CA GLY A 19 8.22 -6.35 -7.35
C GLY A 19 9.33 -6.86 -6.43
N ILE A 20 9.92 -5.99 -5.59
CA ILE A 20 10.91 -6.44 -4.59
C ILE A 20 10.31 -7.36 -3.52
N GLY A 21 8.99 -7.36 -3.34
CA GLY A 21 8.28 -8.22 -2.39
C GLY A 21 8.47 -9.71 -2.66
N VAL A 22 8.60 -10.11 -3.93
CA VAL A 22 8.90 -11.50 -4.34
C VAL A 22 10.24 -11.94 -3.75
N PHE A 23 11.27 -11.10 -3.89
CA PHE A 23 12.62 -11.35 -3.39
C PHE A 23 12.70 -11.29 -1.86
N VAL A 24 11.99 -10.36 -1.22
CA VAL A 24 11.87 -10.31 0.25
C VAL A 24 11.23 -11.60 0.78
N ARG A 25 10.16 -12.09 0.16
CA ARG A 25 9.51 -13.36 0.56
C ARG A 25 10.42 -14.56 0.28
N ALA A 26 11.09 -14.60 -0.87
CA ALA A 26 12.00 -15.68 -1.23
C ALA A 26 13.21 -15.76 -0.28
N ALA A 27 13.82 -14.63 0.06
CA ALA A 27 14.89 -14.55 1.05
C ALA A 27 14.42 -15.06 2.41
N ARG A 28 13.28 -14.53 2.90
CA ARG A 28 12.70 -14.90 4.20
C ARG A 28 12.38 -16.40 4.32
N GLY A 29 11.93 -17.03 3.23
CA GLY A 29 11.59 -18.45 3.17
C GLY A 29 12.69 -19.39 2.68
N GLY A 30 13.95 -18.91 2.53
CA GLY A 30 15.07 -19.74 2.05
C GLY A 30 15.07 -20.07 0.55
N LEU A 31 14.10 -19.57 -0.22
CA LEU A 31 13.91 -19.83 -1.65
C LEU A 31 14.75 -18.91 -2.57
N LEU A 32 15.44 -17.90 -2.04
CA LEU A 32 16.19 -16.94 -2.86
C LEU A 32 17.26 -17.58 -3.77
N PRO A 33 18.10 -18.53 -3.31
CA PRO A 33 19.08 -19.17 -4.20
C PRO A 33 18.43 -19.89 -5.39
N ARG A 34 17.30 -20.58 -5.14
CA ARG A 34 16.47 -21.26 -6.15
C ARG A 34 15.80 -20.30 -7.13
N LEU A 35 15.45 -19.09 -6.69
CA LEU A 35 14.93 -18.02 -7.56
C LEU A 35 16.01 -17.37 -8.41
N LEU A 36 17.22 -17.19 -7.88
CA LEU A 36 18.31 -16.52 -8.59
C LEU A 36 19.04 -17.48 -9.56
N ASN A 37 19.16 -18.76 -9.22
CA ASN A 37 19.73 -19.79 -10.08
C ASN A 37 18.97 -21.13 -9.90
N PRO A 38 17.88 -21.36 -10.65
CA PRO A 38 17.05 -22.57 -10.55
C PRO A 38 17.76 -23.84 -11.03
N ASP A 39 18.72 -23.72 -11.95
CA ASP A 39 19.52 -24.83 -12.46
C ASP A 39 20.40 -25.44 -11.35
N LYS A 40 21.07 -24.59 -10.57
CA LYS A 40 21.98 -24.98 -9.48
C LYS A 40 21.29 -25.28 -8.15
N HIS A 41 20.12 -24.68 -7.89
CA HIS A 41 19.47 -24.68 -6.57
C HIS A 41 17.99 -25.10 -6.59
N GLY A 42 17.45 -25.47 -7.74
CA GLY A 42 16.09 -25.96 -7.90
C GLY A 42 15.96 -27.48 -7.91
N THR A 43 14.81 -27.90 -8.41
CA THR A 43 14.38 -29.28 -8.64
C THR A 43 14.21 -29.50 -10.14
N THR A 44 14.10 -30.74 -10.58
CA THR A 44 13.85 -31.07 -12.00
C THR A 44 12.54 -30.48 -12.55
N LYS A 45 11.57 -30.13 -11.68
CA LYS A 45 10.34 -29.42 -12.07
C LYS A 45 10.57 -27.94 -12.37
N ASP A 46 11.61 -27.33 -11.79
CA ASP A 46 11.88 -25.91 -11.97
C ASP A 46 12.54 -25.63 -13.32
N THR A 47 13.19 -26.63 -13.92
CA THR A 47 13.84 -26.60 -15.23
C THR A 47 13.11 -27.42 -16.30
N GLU A 48 11.96 -28.02 -15.98
CA GLU A 48 11.28 -29.03 -16.83
C GLU A 48 10.92 -28.47 -18.21
N LEU A 49 10.32 -27.27 -18.27
CA LEU A 49 9.85 -26.66 -19.51
C LEU A 49 11.01 -26.12 -20.37
N SER A 50 12.02 -25.49 -19.77
CA SER A 50 13.21 -25.07 -20.51
C SER A 50 13.97 -26.28 -21.07
N THR A 51 14.15 -27.34 -20.27
CA THR A 51 14.79 -28.60 -20.69
C THR A 51 14.02 -29.27 -21.83
N GLN A 52 12.69 -29.37 -21.72
CA GLN A 52 11.83 -29.94 -22.78
C GLN A 52 11.95 -29.17 -24.10
N LEU A 53 12.14 -27.85 -24.04
CA LEU A 53 12.23 -26.97 -25.21
C LEU A 53 13.68 -26.73 -25.70
N GLY A 54 14.69 -27.32 -25.06
CA GLY A 54 16.09 -27.16 -25.44
C GLY A 54 16.74 -25.82 -25.03
N PHE A 55 16.17 -25.12 -24.04
CA PHE A 55 16.69 -23.86 -23.51
C PHE A 55 17.43 -24.03 -22.18
N LYS A 56 18.50 -23.27 -21.99
CA LYS A 56 19.19 -23.07 -20.72
C LYS A 56 18.27 -22.33 -19.74
N GLN A 57 18.08 -22.90 -18.55
CA GLN A 57 17.32 -22.23 -17.49
C GLN A 57 18.12 -21.08 -16.88
N MET A 58 17.49 -19.92 -16.79
CA MET A 58 18.00 -18.74 -16.08
C MET A 58 17.08 -18.42 -14.89
N GLY A 59 17.56 -17.62 -13.95
CA GLY A 59 16.78 -17.16 -12.80
C GLY A 59 15.76 -16.08 -13.16
N VAL A 60 16.01 -14.85 -12.74
CA VAL A 60 15.01 -13.77 -12.82
C VAL A 60 15.58 -12.46 -13.36
N VAL A 61 14.82 -11.81 -14.24
CA VAL A 61 15.07 -10.41 -14.63
C VAL A 61 14.07 -9.48 -13.95
N VAL A 62 14.54 -8.40 -13.36
CA VAL A 62 13.68 -7.28 -12.92
C VAL A 62 13.84 -6.12 -13.89
N LEU A 63 12.73 -5.71 -14.51
CA LEU A 63 12.65 -4.51 -15.35
C LEU A 63 12.18 -3.32 -14.50
N HIS A 64 12.94 -2.23 -14.48
CA HIS A 64 12.58 -1.00 -13.77
C HIS A 64 12.87 0.22 -14.64
N SER A 65 11.85 1.06 -14.87
CA SER A 65 11.92 2.19 -15.80
C SER A 65 12.69 3.40 -15.24
N GLY A 66 12.86 3.49 -13.92
CA GLY A 66 13.71 4.47 -13.23
C GLY A 66 15.11 3.94 -12.92
N GLY A 67 15.90 4.70 -12.17
CA GLY A 67 17.24 4.31 -11.74
C GLY A 67 17.26 3.57 -10.40
N ALA A 68 18.45 3.44 -9.81
CA ALA A 68 18.67 2.75 -8.55
C ALA A 68 18.01 3.49 -7.36
N GLU A 69 17.93 4.82 -7.45
CA GLU A 69 17.30 5.71 -6.45
C GLU A 69 15.78 5.51 -6.32
N THR A 70 15.11 5.06 -7.39
CA THR A 70 13.67 4.73 -7.37
C THR A 70 13.40 3.25 -7.15
N PHE A 71 14.40 2.37 -7.30
CA PHE A 71 14.26 0.93 -7.11
C PHE A 71 13.88 0.58 -5.65
N GLY A 72 13.06 -0.46 -5.47
CA GLY A 72 12.50 -0.90 -4.20
C GLY A 72 11.41 0.02 -3.62
N GLY A 73 11.62 1.34 -3.57
CA GLY A 73 10.65 2.30 -3.05
C GLY A 73 9.56 2.72 -4.04
N GLY A 74 9.88 2.79 -5.33
CA GLY A 74 9.03 3.43 -6.35
C GLY A 74 8.63 4.86 -5.93
N ASN A 75 7.42 5.27 -6.29
CA ASN A 75 6.83 6.56 -5.90
C ASN A 75 6.43 6.64 -4.41
N LEU A 76 6.51 5.53 -3.64
CA LEU A 76 5.98 5.51 -2.27
C LEU A 76 6.71 6.49 -1.34
N GLY A 77 7.99 6.76 -1.59
CA GLY A 77 8.77 7.75 -0.84
C GLY A 77 8.40 9.21 -1.10
N GLU A 78 7.68 9.50 -2.17
CA GLU A 78 7.43 10.86 -2.65
C GLU A 78 6.16 11.48 -2.04
N TYR A 79 5.32 10.67 -1.40
CA TYR A 79 4.09 11.14 -0.77
C TYR A 79 4.38 11.79 0.59
N ILE A 80 4.04 13.08 0.73
CA ILE A 80 4.33 13.91 1.92
C ILE A 80 3.35 13.69 3.08
N ILE A 81 2.87 12.46 3.26
CA ILE A 81 1.85 12.06 4.25
C ILE A 81 2.30 10.86 5.10
N ASN A 82 1.56 10.60 6.18
CA ASN A 82 1.75 9.43 7.02
C ASN A 82 1.13 8.17 6.39
N SER A 83 1.78 7.04 6.61
CA SER A 83 1.32 5.72 6.17
C SER A 83 0.00 5.32 6.81
N ASN A 84 -0.76 4.49 6.10
CA ASN A 84 -1.91 3.79 6.66
C ASN A 84 -1.50 2.57 7.52
N THR A 85 -0.20 2.28 7.65
CA THR A 85 0.37 1.13 8.35
C THR A 85 1.47 1.59 9.31
N PHE A 86 1.52 1.02 10.52
CA PHE A 86 2.54 1.34 11.53
C PHE A 86 3.94 0.96 11.06
N ALA A 87 4.96 1.72 11.48
CA ALA A 87 6.34 1.53 11.05
C ALA A 87 6.89 0.14 11.41
N CYS A 88 6.65 -0.32 12.65
CA CYS A 88 6.99 -1.69 13.07
C CYS A 88 6.27 -2.76 12.24
N GLY A 89 5.04 -2.51 11.77
CA GLY A 89 4.26 -3.45 10.96
C GLY A 89 4.85 -3.67 9.56
N LEU A 90 5.49 -2.65 8.99
CA LEU A 90 6.26 -2.77 7.75
C LEU A 90 7.61 -3.48 7.99
N LEU A 91 8.35 -3.08 9.03
CA LEU A 91 9.59 -3.76 9.40
C LEU A 91 9.36 -5.26 9.63
N ALA A 92 8.28 -5.63 10.32
CA ALA A 92 7.87 -7.01 10.59
C ALA A 92 7.44 -7.82 9.35
N SER A 93 7.18 -7.18 8.20
CA SER A 93 7.00 -7.90 6.93
C SER A 93 8.32 -8.13 6.18
N VAL A 94 9.39 -7.42 6.52
CA VAL A 94 10.69 -7.51 5.83
C VAL A 94 11.77 -8.19 6.68
N LEU A 95 11.96 -7.79 7.94
CA LEU A 95 13.15 -8.11 8.75
C LEU A 95 12.96 -9.08 9.92
N ASP A 96 11.75 -9.37 10.37
CA ASP A 96 11.52 -10.24 11.54
C ASP A 96 12.07 -11.66 11.37
N GLU A 97 12.69 -12.21 12.40
CA GLU A 97 12.91 -13.66 12.53
C GLU A 97 11.62 -14.34 13.01
N LYS A 98 11.21 -15.44 12.38
CA LYS A 98 10.08 -16.28 12.82
C LYS A 98 10.39 -17.78 12.61
N PRO A 99 11.39 -18.35 13.31
CA PRO A 99 11.75 -19.77 13.19
C PRO A 99 10.66 -20.73 13.68
N ASP A 100 9.72 -20.25 14.50
CA ASP A 100 8.60 -21.06 15.01
C ASP A 100 7.49 -21.34 13.97
N LEU A 101 7.54 -20.72 12.79
CA LEU A 101 6.54 -20.92 11.73
C LEU A 101 6.79 -22.18 10.90
N ASP A 102 5.75 -22.61 10.19
CA ASP A 102 5.86 -23.52 9.05
C ASP A 102 5.40 -22.80 7.76
N PRO A 103 6.27 -22.62 6.75
CA PRO A 103 7.71 -22.81 6.80
C PRO A 103 8.37 -21.72 7.69
N PRO A 104 9.56 -21.99 8.27
CA PRO A 104 10.25 -21.02 9.12
C PRO A 104 10.69 -19.79 8.31
N GLU A 105 10.57 -18.59 8.90
CA GLU A 105 11.05 -17.35 8.28
C GLU A 105 12.33 -16.84 8.97
N SER A 106 13.38 -16.53 8.20
CA SER A 106 14.64 -15.94 8.73
C SER A 106 15.30 -15.01 7.71
N ILE A 107 16.07 -14.02 8.16
CA ILE A 107 16.89 -13.17 7.30
C ILE A 107 18.38 -13.56 7.30
N LYS A 108 18.79 -14.54 8.10
CA LYS A 108 20.20 -14.95 8.25
C LYS A 108 20.85 -15.39 6.94
N ASN A 109 22.06 -14.94 6.69
CA ASN A 109 22.85 -15.14 5.45
C ASN A 109 22.22 -14.53 4.18
N MET A 110 21.18 -13.70 4.31
CA MET A 110 20.50 -13.03 3.19
C MET A 110 20.85 -11.53 3.16
N PHE A 111 20.69 -10.90 1.99
CA PHE A 111 20.88 -9.45 1.81
C PHE A 111 20.12 -8.54 2.79
N LEU A 112 19.07 -9.07 3.42
CA LEU A 112 18.25 -8.38 4.42
C LEU A 112 19.00 -8.08 5.74
N GLU A 113 20.10 -8.76 6.05
CA GLU A 113 20.96 -8.42 7.20
C GLU A 113 21.65 -7.06 6.99
N LYS A 114 22.15 -6.79 5.78
CA LYS A 114 22.68 -5.46 5.36
C LYS A 114 21.62 -4.35 5.50
N VAL A 115 20.33 -4.69 5.45
CA VAL A 115 19.21 -3.75 5.65
C VAL A 115 18.93 -3.52 7.13
N ARG A 116 18.91 -4.57 7.97
CA ARG A 116 18.59 -4.48 9.40
C ARG A 116 19.50 -3.52 10.17
N VAL A 117 20.77 -3.41 9.79
CA VAL A 117 21.75 -2.52 10.46
C VAL A 117 21.71 -1.06 9.96
N HIS A 118 21.00 -0.77 8.87
CA HIS A 118 20.97 0.54 8.22
C HIS A 118 20.13 1.57 8.98
N GLU A 119 20.46 2.88 8.89
CA GLU A 119 19.76 3.93 9.64
C GLU A 119 18.25 3.94 9.33
N SER A 120 17.86 3.80 8.06
CA SER A 120 16.43 3.79 7.66
C SER A 120 15.61 2.66 8.30
N ALA A 121 16.24 1.54 8.70
CA ALA A 121 15.56 0.50 9.47
C ALA A 121 15.40 0.94 10.93
N LYS A 122 16.48 1.43 11.55
CA LYS A 122 16.50 1.97 12.91
C LYS A 122 15.49 3.11 13.11
N ARG A 123 15.34 4.04 12.15
CA ARG A 123 14.31 5.10 12.20
C ARG A 123 12.89 4.57 12.24
N LEU A 124 12.57 3.52 11.47
CA LEU A 124 11.24 2.90 11.53
C LEU A 124 11.04 2.09 12.83
N GLU A 125 12.13 1.61 13.46
CA GLU A 125 12.10 0.91 14.74
C GLU A 125 11.90 1.90 15.91
N GLU A 126 12.57 3.06 15.87
CA GLU A 126 12.35 4.24 16.75
C GLU A 126 10.90 4.74 16.71
N ILE A 127 10.26 4.77 15.54
CA ILE A 127 8.84 5.14 15.37
C ILE A 127 7.91 4.04 15.91
N GLY A 128 8.34 2.78 15.86
CA GLY A 128 7.65 1.65 16.48
C GLY A 128 6.19 1.49 16.06
N ALA A 129 5.28 1.49 17.05
CA ALA A 129 3.85 1.31 16.86
C ALA A 129 3.10 2.56 16.33
N ALA A 130 3.80 3.64 15.99
CA ALA A 130 3.21 4.81 15.35
C ALA A 130 3.20 4.68 13.81
N PRO A 131 2.40 5.50 13.09
CA PRO A 131 2.41 5.55 11.64
C PRO A 131 3.75 6.12 11.13
N GLY A 132 4.45 5.35 10.30
CA GLY A 132 5.66 5.85 9.63
C GLY A 132 5.30 6.90 8.57
N ASN A 133 6.09 7.95 8.44
CA ASN A 133 5.97 8.85 7.29
C ASN A 133 6.35 8.09 6.00
N LEU A 134 5.62 8.32 4.91
CA LEU A 134 5.83 7.55 3.67
C LEU A 134 7.21 7.80 3.04
N THR A 135 7.84 8.96 3.25
CA THR A 135 9.23 9.20 2.81
C THR A 135 10.24 8.35 3.56
N GLU A 136 10.10 8.14 4.88
CA GLU A 136 10.99 7.23 5.64
C GLU A 136 10.81 5.77 5.20
N ILE A 137 9.57 5.37 4.96
CA ILE A 137 9.20 4.07 4.39
C ILE A 137 9.81 3.90 3.00
N GLY A 138 9.79 4.94 2.17
CA GLY A 138 10.43 4.97 0.86
C GLY A 138 11.95 4.80 0.95
N ARG A 139 12.64 5.51 1.86
CA ARG A 139 14.08 5.35 2.10
C ARG A 139 14.44 3.93 2.55
N PHE A 140 13.64 3.35 3.46
CA PHE A 140 13.81 1.97 3.89
C PHE A 140 13.67 0.97 2.74
N LEU A 141 12.61 1.08 1.93
CA LEU A 141 12.39 0.20 0.78
C LEU A 141 13.42 0.42 -0.34
N ARG A 142 13.96 1.63 -0.49
CA ARG A 142 15.11 1.92 -1.35
C ARG A 142 16.39 1.21 -0.87
N ARG A 143 16.65 1.13 0.44
CA ARG A 143 17.77 0.31 0.95
C ARG A 143 17.54 -1.19 0.72
N VAL A 144 16.31 -1.70 0.87
CA VAL A 144 15.98 -3.09 0.49
C VAL A 144 16.26 -3.33 -0.99
N GLY A 145 15.86 -2.39 -1.86
CA GLY A 145 16.15 -2.42 -3.30
C GLY A 145 17.65 -2.41 -3.62
N ALA A 146 18.42 -1.51 -3.00
CA ALA A 146 19.87 -1.42 -3.20
C ALA A 146 20.58 -2.72 -2.79
N CYS A 147 20.27 -3.28 -1.61
CA CYS A 147 20.84 -4.56 -1.17
C CYS A 147 20.43 -5.73 -2.07
N LEU A 148 19.29 -5.66 -2.76
CA LEU A 148 18.87 -6.67 -3.75
C LEU A 148 19.65 -6.54 -5.07
N ILE A 149 19.98 -5.32 -5.50
CA ILE A 149 20.87 -5.08 -6.65
C ILE A 149 22.27 -5.63 -6.34
N GLU A 150 22.81 -5.32 -5.15
CA GLU A 150 24.06 -5.93 -4.63
C GLU A 150 23.97 -7.47 -4.69
N GLU A 151 22.97 -8.08 -4.06
CA GLU A 151 22.80 -9.55 -3.99
C GLU A 151 22.77 -10.24 -5.36
N ILE A 152 22.04 -9.69 -6.33
CA ILE A 152 21.96 -10.25 -7.69
C ILE A 152 23.28 -10.08 -8.42
N SER A 153 23.93 -8.93 -8.29
CA SER A 153 25.20 -8.63 -8.97
C SER A 153 26.36 -9.49 -8.42
N ASP A 154 26.43 -9.61 -7.09
CA ASP A 154 27.49 -10.31 -6.35
C ASP A 154 27.40 -11.85 -6.48
N LYS A 155 26.18 -12.42 -6.53
CA LYS A 155 25.95 -13.87 -6.37
C LYS A 155 25.33 -14.58 -7.57
N ALA A 156 24.73 -13.86 -8.52
CA ALA A 156 23.94 -14.46 -9.60
C ALA A 156 23.93 -13.64 -10.90
N SER A 157 24.96 -12.84 -11.17
CA SER A 157 25.03 -11.97 -12.35
C SER A 157 25.13 -12.73 -13.68
N ASP A 158 25.47 -14.02 -13.63
CA ASP A 158 25.43 -14.99 -14.72
C ASP A 158 23.98 -15.40 -15.09
N THR A 159 23.08 -15.45 -14.12
CA THR A 159 21.78 -16.13 -14.21
C THR A 159 20.56 -15.23 -13.93
N SER A 160 20.75 -14.09 -13.27
CA SER A 160 19.73 -13.12 -12.86
C SER A 160 20.21 -11.69 -13.06
N LYS A 161 19.30 -10.75 -13.39
CA LYS A 161 19.66 -9.37 -13.80
C LYS A 161 18.65 -8.34 -13.29
N VAL A 162 19.13 -7.16 -12.87
CA VAL A 162 18.27 -5.98 -12.65
C VAL A 162 18.54 -4.98 -13.77
N LEU A 163 17.56 -4.76 -14.63
CA LEU A 163 17.64 -3.80 -15.74
C LEU A 163 16.96 -2.50 -15.30
N LEU A 164 17.76 -1.60 -14.74
CA LEU A 164 17.39 -0.21 -14.47
C LEU A 164 17.27 0.58 -15.78
N HIS A 165 16.59 1.72 -15.73
CA HIS A 165 16.26 2.54 -16.90
C HIS A 165 15.75 1.71 -18.09
N THR A 166 14.89 0.73 -17.82
CA THR A 166 14.38 -0.21 -18.81
C THR A 166 12.90 -0.48 -18.56
N ALA A 167 12.04 -0.04 -19.47
CA ALA A 167 10.59 -0.22 -19.40
C ALA A 167 10.14 -1.39 -20.28
N ALA A 168 9.26 -2.27 -19.80
CA ALA A 168 8.55 -3.18 -20.68
C ALA A 168 7.56 -2.39 -21.56
N VAL A 169 7.51 -2.72 -22.85
CA VAL A 169 6.67 -2.04 -23.86
C VAL A 169 5.48 -2.91 -24.28
N LYS A 170 5.72 -4.21 -24.48
CA LYS A 170 4.68 -5.23 -24.67
C LYS A 170 5.18 -6.62 -24.30
N TYR A 171 4.28 -7.59 -24.20
CA TYR A 171 4.61 -9.02 -24.24
C TYR A 171 3.79 -9.77 -25.29
N GLU A 172 4.20 -11.00 -25.55
CA GLU A 172 3.66 -11.93 -26.53
C GLU A 172 3.65 -13.32 -25.89
N ALA A 173 2.49 -13.94 -25.79
CA ALA A 173 2.32 -15.28 -25.23
C ALA A 173 2.47 -16.33 -26.32
N LEU A 174 3.41 -17.25 -26.14
CA LEU A 174 3.80 -18.25 -27.12
C LEU A 174 3.00 -19.55 -26.93
N GLU A 175 2.73 -20.29 -28.01
CA GLU A 175 1.90 -21.52 -27.97
C GLU A 175 2.53 -22.62 -27.11
N ASN A 176 3.87 -22.65 -27.05
CA ASN A 176 4.66 -23.52 -26.18
C ASN A 176 4.55 -23.17 -24.67
N GLY A 177 3.87 -22.05 -24.34
CA GLY A 177 3.61 -21.57 -22.98
C GLY A 177 4.71 -20.68 -22.39
N LEU A 178 5.74 -20.34 -23.17
CA LEU A 178 6.66 -19.25 -22.82
C LEU A 178 6.03 -17.88 -23.11
N ILE A 179 6.63 -16.84 -22.56
CA ILE A 179 6.22 -15.44 -22.76
C ILE A 179 7.44 -14.66 -23.25
N ARG A 180 7.33 -14.02 -24.42
CA ARG A 180 8.33 -13.10 -24.95
C ARG A 180 7.99 -11.68 -24.51
N VAL A 181 8.88 -11.05 -23.74
CA VAL A 181 8.73 -9.67 -23.26
C VAL A 181 9.64 -8.76 -24.09
N LYS A 182 9.07 -7.73 -24.72
CA LYS A 182 9.83 -6.64 -25.33
C LYS A 182 9.93 -5.48 -24.34
N ALA A 183 11.16 -5.09 -24.04
CA ALA A 183 11.49 -3.92 -23.22
C ALA A 183 12.38 -2.93 -23.99
N GLN A 184 12.45 -1.70 -23.50
CA GLN A 184 13.23 -0.61 -24.09
C GLN A 184 13.98 0.20 -23.04
N ARG A 185 15.23 0.58 -23.34
CA ARG A 185 16.02 1.52 -22.55
C ARG A 185 15.39 2.92 -22.50
N THR A 186 15.12 3.42 -21.29
CA THR A 186 14.54 4.75 -21.01
C THR A 186 15.59 5.85 -20.82
N ASN A 187 16.89 5.51 -20.79
CA ASN A 187 18.01 6.46 -20.69
C ASN A 187 18.37 7.16 -22.01
N GLY A 188 17.48 7.13 -23.02
CA GLY A 188 17.64 7.85 -24.29
C GLY A 188 18.28 7.07 -25.44
N SER A 189 18.92 5.91 -25.20
CA SER A 189 19.47 5.10 -26.31
C SER A 189 18.39 4.40 -27.15
N GLY A 190 17.24 4.11 -26.54
CA GLY A 190 16.13 3.42 -27.23
C GLY A 190 16.37 1.95 -27.51
N ASP A 191 17.46 1.35 -27.01
CA ASP A 191 17.82 -0.06 -27.22
C ASP A 191 16.66 -0.99 -26.83
N THR A 192 16.34 -1.93 -27.71
CA THR A 192 15.34 -2.98 -27.43
C THR A 192 16.00 -4.17 -26.77
N VAL A 193 15.45 -4.63 -25.66
CA VAL A 193 15.77 -5.92 -25.02
C VAL A 193 14.61 -6.87 -25.23
N ILE A 194 14.88 -8.09 -25.71
CA ILE A 194 13.92 -9.18 -25.80
C ILE A 194 14.28 -10.24 -24.76
N LEU A 195 13.31 -10.63 -23.93
CA LEU A 195 13.46 -11.67 -22.92
C LEU A 195 12.43 -12.77 -23.17
N HIS A 196 12.78 -14.03 -22.93
CA HIS A 196 11.84 -15.16 -22.91
C HIS A 196 11.72 -15.67 -21.48
N THR A 197 10.50 -15.99 -21.03
CA THR A 197 10.27 -16.41 -19.64
C THR A 197 9.09 -17.38 -19.49
N GLU A 198 9.11 -18.18 -18.43
CA GLU A 198 7.96 -19.02 -18.04
C GLU A 198 6.87 -18.22 -17.31
N HIS A 199 7.28 -17.24 -16.48
CA HIS A 199 6.39 -16.50 -15.59
C HIS A 199 6.57 -14.98 -15.73
N LEU A 200 5.52 -14.29 -16.19
CA LEU A 200 5.48 -12.83 -16.27
C LEU A 200 4.79 -12.24 -15.03
N ILE A 201 5.54 -11.50 -14.20
CA ILE A 201 5.03 -10.87 -12.97
C ILE A 201 4.86 -9.37 -13.21
N LEU A 202 3.62 -8.91 -13.30
CA LEU A 202 3.25 -7.51 -13.49
C LEU A 202 3.12 -6.80 -12.13
N ALA A 203 4.13 -5.99 -11.81
CA ALA A 203 4.24 -5.17 -10.60
C ALA A 203 4.27 -3.66 -10.91
N MET A 204 3.61 -3.27 -12.01
CA MET A 204 3.69 -1.95 -12.65
C MET A 204 2.95 -0.81 -11.92
N GLY A 205 2.28 -1.12 -10.81
CA GLY A 205 1.49 -0.17 -10.04
C GLY A 205 0.16 0.23 -10.71
N GLY A 206 -0.48 1.22 -10.10
CA GLY A 206 -1.70 1.83 -10.64
C GLY A 206 -1.47 3.28 -11.07
N THR A 207 -2.24 3.73 -12.05
CA THR A 207 -2.26 5.13 -12.50
C THR A 207 -3.58 5.79 -12.14
N GLN A 208 -3.58 7.10 -11.86
CA GLN A 208 -4.79 7.88 -11.65
C GLN A 208 -5.06 8.76 -12.87
N GLU A 209 -5.98 8.31 -13.73
CA GLU A 209 -6.51 9.14 -14.81
C GLU A 209 -7.43 10.24 -14.27
N LEU A 210 -7.35 11.41 -14.88
CA LEU A 210 -8.33 12.47 -14.72
C LEU A 210 -9.56 12.18 -15.60
N PRO A 211 -10.79 12.47 -15.13
CA PRO A 211 -11.98 12.37 -15.97
C PRO A 211 -11.96 13.47 -17.03
N SER A 212 -12.53 13.18 -18.20
CA SER A 212 -13.11 14.25 -19.01
C SER A 212 -14.39 14.72 -18.33
N LEU A 213 -14.54 16.04 -18.16
CA LEU A 213 -15.70 16.67 -17.52
C LEU A 213 -16.52 17.44 -18.57
N ASP A 214 -17.85 17.39 -18.45
CA ASP A 214 -18.79 17.95 -19.44
C ASP A 214 -18.58 19.45 -19.74
N ASN A 215 -17.98 20.19 -18.79
CA ASN A 215 -17.51 21.56 -19.00
C ASN A 215 -15.98 21.57 -19.18
N PRO A 216 -15.46 21.88 -20.39
CA PRO A 216 -14.03 22.00 -20.65
C PRO A 216 -13.29 22.94 -19.69
N ALA A 217 -13.92 24.03 -19.24
CA ALA A 217 -13.32 25.01 -18.32
C ALA A 217 -13.04 24.47 -16.90
N TYR A 218 -13.43 23.24 -16.57
CA TYR A 218 -13.05 22.59 -15.31
C TYR A 218 -11.67 21.92 -15.37
N HIS A 219 -11.14 21.59 -16.56
CA HIS A 219 -9.87 20.86 -16.69
C HIS A 219 -8.65 21.72 -16.28
N SER A 220 -8.70 23.04 -16.49
CA SER A 220 -7.65 24.00 -16.08
C SER A 220 -7.50 24.12 -14.55
N LYS A 221 -8.44 23.57 -13.78
CA LYS A 221 -8.43 23.53 -12.31
C LYS A 221 -8.56 22.11 -11.75
N LEU A 222 -8.30 21.09 -12.57
CA LEU A 222 -8.46 19.67 -12.24
C LEU A 222 -7.10 19.01 -11.93
N PHE A 223 -6.96 18.46 -10.73
CA PHE A 223 -5.73 17.85 -10.24
C PHE A 223 -5.97 16.39 -9.81
N ALA A 224 -4.97 15.53 -9.94
CA ALA A 224 -5.04 14.16 -9.43
C ALA A 224 -4.65 14.12 -7.94
N SER A 225 -5.35 13.34 -7.11
CA SER A 225 -4.97 13.13 -5.71
C SER A 225 -3.57 12.53 -5.57
N ASP A 226 -3.18 11.61 -6.47
CA ASP A 226 -1.81 11.06 -6.55
C ASP A 226 -0.73 12.16 -6.65
N PHE A 227 -1.02 13.19 -7.45
CA PHE A 227 -0.13 14.32 -7.68
C PHE A 227 -0.15 15.28 -6.48
N CYS A 228 -1.33 15.66 -5.99
CA CYS A 228 -1.50 16.56 -4.84
C CYS A 228 -1.00 16.01 -3.50
N LEU A 229 -0.64 14.72 -3.44
CA LEU A 229 -0.02 14.08 -2.26
C LEU A 229 1.51 14.08 -2.30
N ARG A 230 2.14 14.56 -3.39
CA ARG A 230 3.59 14.72 -3.56
C ARG A 230 3.97 16.20 -3.45
N GLU A 231 5.21 16.52 -3.07
CA GLU A 231 5.58 17.93 -2.80
C GLU A 231 5.44 18.82 -4.05
N ASP A 232 5.75 18.31 -5.25
CA ASP A 232 5.64 19.05 -6.51
C ASP A 232 4.19 19.35 -6.89
N GLY A 233 3.30 18.36 -6.81
CA GLY A 233 1.88 18.55 -7.10
C GLY A 233 1.13 19.29 -6.00
N PHE A 234 1.55 19.16 -4.74
CA PHE A 234 1.07 20.01 -3.66
C PHE A 234 1.57 21.45 -3.80
N ALA A 235 2.80 21.68 -4.29
CA ALA A 235 3.31 23.01 -4.62
C ALA A 235 2.45 23.70 -5.69
N LYS A 236 2.17 23.02 -6.81
CA LYS A 236 1.31 23.57 -7.87
C LYS A 236 -0.13 23.80 -7.39
N LEU A 237 -0.68 22.95 -6.52
CA LEU A 237 -2.00 23.19 -5.92
C LEU A 237 -2.00 24.41 -4.98
N LYS A 238 -0.95 24.61 -4.17
CA LYS A 238 -0.76 25.81 -3.33
C LYS A 238 -0.67 27.08 -4.20
N GLU A 239 0.14 27.03 -5.26
CA GLU A 239 0.33 28.12 -6.22
C GLU A 239 -0.98 28.54 -6.91
N HIS A 240 -1.68 27.56 -7.51
CA HIS A 240 -2.99 27.75 -8.16
C HIS A 240 -4.02 28.38 -7.20
N LEU A 241 -4.09 27.91 -5.95
CA LEU A 241 -5.00 28.47 -4.94
C LEU A 241 -4.57 29.85 -4.43
N LEU A 242 -3.27 30.19 -4.44
CA LEU A 242 -2.79 31.54 -4.06
C LEU A 242 -3.04 32.57 -5.16
N ALA A 243 -2.99 32.18 -6.43
CA ALA A 243 -3.33 33.04 -7.57
C ALA A 243 -4.80 33.51 -7.57
N LEU A 244 -5.70 32.73 -6.95
CA LEU A 244 -7.11 33.08 -6.82
C LEU A 244 -7.37 34.14 -5.72
N PRO A 245 -8.39 35.00 -5.90
CA PRO A 245 -8.89 35.90 -4.85
C PRO A 245 -9.25 35.14 -3.57
N THR A 246 -9.03 35.75 -2.39
CA THR A 246 -9.17 35.08 -1.08
C THR A 246 -10.54 34.42 -0.87
N GLY A 247 -11.63 34.99 -1.41
CA GLY A 247 -12.99 34.43 -1.32
C GLY A 247 -13.29 33.27 -2.28
N GLU A 248 -12.36 32.94 -3.19
CA GLU A 248 -12.54 31.95 -4.26
C GLU A 248 -11.66 30.70 -4.07
N ARG A 249 -10.87 30.65 -2.98
CA ARG A 249 -9.94 29.56 -2.62
C ARG A 249 -10.65 28.31 -2.09
N LYS A 250 -11.64 27.83 -2.85
CA LYS A 250 -12.50 26.70 -2.51
C LYS A 250 -12.02 25.43 -3.21
N VAL A 251 -12.11 24.29 -2.53
CA VAL A 251 -11.60 23.01 -3.06
C VAL A 251 -12.70 21.95 -3.07
N CYS A 252 -12.96 21.35 -4.22
CA CYS A 252 -13.85 20.20 -4.36
C CYS A 252 -13.03 18.92 -4.57
N ILE A 253 -12.97 18.05 -3.57
CA ILE A 253 -12.30 16.75 -3.63
C ILE A 253 -13.35 15.68 -3.98
N VAL A 254 -13.06 14.83 -4.96
CA VAL A 254 -13.99 13.79 -5.44
C VAL A 254 -13.47 12.41 -5.08
N GLY A 255 -13.91 11.88 -3.95
CA GLY A 255 -13.55 10.55 -3.44
C GLY A 255 -13.78 10.43 -1.94
N GLY A 256 -14.15 9.23 -1.49
CA GLY A 256 -14.28 8.88 -0.07
C GLY A 256 -13.07 8.12 0.48
N SER A 257 -11.94 8.14 -0.24
CA SER A 257 -10.77 7.28 -0.04
C SER A 257 -9.72 7.91 0.88
N HIS A 258 -8.73 7.11 1.31
CA HIS A 258 -7.64 7.60 2.14
C HIS A 258 -6.82 8.71 1.46
N SER A 259 -6.63 8.66 0.13
CA SER A 259 -5.98 9.74 -0.62
C SER A 259 -6.80 11.05 -0.59
N SER A 260 -8.13 10.97 -0.74
CA SER A 260 -9.01 12.15 -0.70
C SER A 260 -8.96 12.86 0.64
N PHE A 261 -9.04 12.12 1.75
CA PHE A 261 -8.91 12.70 3.09
C PHE A 261 -7.48 13.16 3.41
N SER A 262 -6.46 12.53 2.82
CA SER A 262 -5.06 12.95 2.98
C SER A 262 -4.77 14.28 2.27
N VAL A 263 -5.34 14.53 1.08
CA VAL A 263 -5.24 15.87 0.44
C VAL A 263 -5.97 16.92 1.28
N ALA A 264 -7.17 16.62 1.79
CA ALA A 264 -7.86 17.52 2.71
C ALA A 264 -7.02 17.83 3.96
N TRP A 265 -6.34 16.83 4.53
CA TRP A 265 -5.43 17.03 5.66
C TRP A 265 -4.22 17.90 5.30
N LEU A 266 -3.60 17.72 4.13
CA LEU A 266 -2.51 18.58 3.66
C LEU A 266 -2.97 20.04 3.51
N LEU A 267 -4.14 20.28 2.91
CA LEU A 267 -4.70 21.63 2.79
C LEU A 267 -4.95 22.28 4.16
N LEU A 268 -5.43 21.53 5.15
CA LEU A 268 -5.73 22.05 6.48
C LEU A 268 -4.50 22.26 7.39
N ASN A 269 -3.38 21.56 7.13
CA ASN A 269 -2.22 21.51 8.04
C ASN A 269 -0.88 21.95 7.40
N LYS A 270 -0.78 22.00 6.07
CA LYS A 270 0.44 22.33 5.32
C LYS A 270 0.28 23.52 4.36
N PHE A 271 -0.93 24.05 4.18
CA PHE A 271 -1.18 25.28 3.41
C PHE A 271 -1.62 26.42 4.36
N MET A 272 -0.64 27.25 4.73
CA MET A 272 -0.79 28.38 5.67
C MET A 272 -0.48 29.70 4.97
N ASP A 273 -1.05 30.81 5.45
CA ASP A 273 -0.82 32.13 4.87
C ASP A 273 0.68 32.52 4.96
N PRO A 274 1.36 32.82 3.83
CA PRO A 274 2.74 33.32 3.84
C PRO A 274 2.94 34.54 4.75
N LYS A 275 1.93 35.43 4.85
CA LYS A 275 1.98 36.62 5.71
C LYS A 275 2.02 36.27 7.20
N ALA A 276 1.35 35.19 7.62
CA ALA A 276 1.43 34.66 8.99
C ALA A 276 2.78 33.97 9.29
N THR A 277 3.54 33.60 8.25
CA THR A 277 4.86 32.99 8.38
C THR A 277 5.96 34.06 8.49
N ALA A 278 5.81 35.19 7.78
CA ALA A 278 6.74 36.32 7.84
C ALA A 278 6.89 36.91 9.25
N THR A 279 5.78 37.09 9.99
CA THR A 279 5.78 37.61 11.37
C THR A 279 6.65 36.79 12.32
N ARG A 280 6.86 35.50 12.02
CA ARG A 280 7.64 34.57 12.85
C ARG A 280 9.15 34.75 12.73
N LYS A 281 9.65 35.40 11.66
CA LYS A 281 11.08 35.73 11.49
C LYS A 281 11.49 37.04 12.15
N VAL A 282 10.54 37.91 12.51
CA VAL A 282 10.80 39.24 13.09
C VAL A 282 10.81 39.22 14.62
N SER A 283 10.23 38.19 15.25
CA SER A 283 10.05 38.12 16.71
C SER A 283 11.12 37.29 17.44
N GLN A 284 12.37 37.34 17.00
CA GLN A 284 13.54 36.87 17.77
C GLN A 284 14.67 37.91 17.70
N ILE A 285 15.39 38.07 18.81
CA ILE A 285 16.37 39.15 19.14
C ILE A 285 15.70 40.44 19.63
N PRO A 286 15.96 40.82 20.89
CA PRO A 286 16.72 42.05 21.12
C PRO A 286 17.87 41.92 22.15
N GLY A 287 18.89 42.77 21.99
CA GLY A 287 19.97 43.04 22.95
C GLY A 287 21.32 42.39 22.61
N SER A 288 22.45 43.11 22.57
CA SER A 288 22.71 44.57 22.51
C SER A 288 24.23 44.77 22.25
N PRO A 289 24.67 45.88 21.64
CA PRO A 289 26.04 46.00 21.12
C PRO A 289 27.09 46.44 22.16
N LYS A 290 28.36 46.11 21.88
CA LYS A 290 29.53 46.89 22.34
C LYS A 290 30.51 47.09 21.19
N THR A 291 30.99 48.33 21.04
CA THR A 291 31.85 48.79 19.96
C THR A 291 33.29 48.90 20.45
N GLN A 292 34.29 48.54 19.63
CA GLN A 292 35.67 49.04 19.79
C GLN A 292 36.42 49.11 18.45
N SER A 293 36.33 50.30 17.84
CA SER A 293 37.31 51.02 17.00
C SER A 293 38.45 50.29 16.27
N LEU A 294 38.48 50.50 14.93
CA LEU A 294 39.64 50.85 14.07
C LEU A 294 40.79 49.80 13.91
N SER A 295 41.51 49.69 12.78
CA SER A 295 41.63 50.57 11.60
C SER A 295 41.89 49.81 10.27
N ASP A 296 41.47 50.41 9.16
CA ASP A 296 41.90 50.15 7.76
C ASP A 296 43.32 50.74 7.46
N PRO A 297 43.93 50.64 6.25
CA PRO A 297 43.59 49.85 5.05
C PRO A 297 44.78 49.16 4.29
N GLN A 298 44.47 48.48 3.18
CA GLN A 298 45.18 48.48 1.85
C GLN A 298 45.63 47.14 1.21
N LYS A 299 45.30 47.05 -0.09
CA LYS A 299 46.08 46.58 -1.27
C LYS A 299 46.15 45.09 -1.71
N ASN A 300 45.63 44.93 -2.93
CA ASN A 300 46.29 44.35 -4.12
C ASN A 300 46.23 42.83 -4.43
N ASN A 301 45.45 42.56 -5.49
CA ASN A 301 45.87 41.94 -6.77
C ASN A 301 46.01 40.41 -6.93
N LYS A 302 45.32 39.97 -8.01
CA LYS A 302 45.69 38.93 -8.99
C LYS A 302 45.55 37.46 -8.54
N ASP A 303 44.88 36.63 -9.34
CA ASP A 303 45.38 35.83 -10.50
C ASP A 303 46.42 34.79 -10.05
N SER A 304 46.37 33.49 -10.41
CA SER A 304 45.53 32.77 -11.38
C SER A 304 45.56 31.24 -11.16
N GLU A 305 44.54 30.55 -11.71
CA GLU A 305 44.58 29.16 -12.23
C GLU A 305 44.84 27.96 -11.27
N THR A 306 44.63 26.76 -11.84
CA THR A 306 44.58 25.41 -11.21
C THR A 306 45.79 24.57 -11.74
N PRO A 307 45.98 23.24 -11.49
CA PRO A 307 45.17 22.24 -10.76
C PRO A 307 45.96 21.17 -9.91
N PHE A 308 45.18 20.20 -9.39
CA PHE A 308 45.55 18.78 -9.12
C PHE A 308 46.36 18.34 -7.86
N ALA A 309 46.18 17.03 -7.58
CA ALA A 309 46.93 16.09 -6.75
C ALA A 309 46.53 15.86 -5.27
N THR A 310 46.42 14.56 -4.94
CA THR A 310 46.20 13.96 -3.61
C THR A 310 47.52 13.60 -2.92
N PRO A 311 47.48 13.23 -1.63
CA PRO A 311 48.31 12.11 -1.17
C PRO A 311 47.54 11.03 -0.39
N GLN A 312 47.94 9.77 -0.59
CA GLN A 312 47.80 8.66 0.36
C GLN A 312 49.19 8.24 0.84
N LEU A 313 49.28 7.73 2.08
CA LEU A 313 50.04 6.55 2.57
C LEU A 313 49.86 6.55 4.13
N ALA A 314 49.50 5.45 4.81
CA ALA A 314 50.24 4.19 5.08
C ALA A 314 51.36 4.37 6.13
N SER A 315 51.66 3.46 7.08
CA SER A 315 51.04 2.18 7.53
C SER A 315 51.71 1.74 8.88
N ILE A 316 51.70 0.44 9.21
CA ILE A 316 52.41 -0.27 10.31
C ILE A 316 51.71 -0.18 11.69
N GLY A 317 51.48 -1.25 12.45
CA GLY A 317 51.73 -2.69 12.22
C GLY A 317 51.16 -3.60 13.36
N ALA A 318 51.04 -4.90 13.12
CA ALA A 318 50.58 -5.96 14.07
C ALA A 318 51.79 -6.75 14.65
N PRO A 319 51.72 -7.87 15.44
CA PRO A 319 50.61 -8.78 15.84
C PRO A 319 50.45 -8.95 17.40
N VAL A 320 49.66 -9.85 18.03
CA VAL A 320 49.74 -11.34 18.18
C VAL A 320 48.45 -11.94 18.87
N THR A 321 48.27 -13.27 18.77
CA THR A 321 47.26 -14.23 19.33
C THR A 321 46.95 -14.18 20.86
N ALA A 322 45.87 -14.76 21.46
CA ALA A 322 44.68 -15.53 21.00
C ALA A 322 43.62 -15.76 22.14
N ALA A 323 42.52 -16.47 21.82
CA ALA A 323 41.62 -17.29 22.68
C ALA A 323 40.43 -16.67 23.47
N ALA A 324 39.22 -16.97 22.96
CA ALA A 324 37.89 -17.35 23.54
C ALA A 324 37.53 -17.19 25.05
N PRO A 325 36.23 -17.28 25.45
CA PRO A 325 34.98 -17.33 24.66
C PRO A 325 34.00 -16.15 24.98
N VAL A 326 32.87 -16.07 24.26
CA VAL A 326 31.82 -15.04 24.50
C VAL A 326 30.52 -15.67 24.98
N SER A 327 29.99 -15.18 26.11
CA SER A 327 28.74 -15.68 26.72
C SER A 327 27.47 -15.20 26.00
N PRO A 328 26.41 -16.03 25.90
CA PRO A 328 25.13 -15.61 25.31
C PRO A 328 24.36 -14.68 26.25
N LEU A 329 24.08 -13.45 25.82
CA LEU A 329 23.26 -12.49 26.58
C LEU A 329 21.76 -12.67 26.30
N THR A 330 21.03 -13.10 27.34
CA THR A 330 19.59 -13.38 27.28
C THR A 330 18.75 -12.11 27.04
N ILE A 331 17.97 -12.10 25.97
CA ILE A 331 17.02 -11.02 25.65
C ILE A 331 15.88 -11.02 26.67
N LYS A 332 15.73 -9.95 27.46
CA LYS A 332 14.52 -9.71 28.26
C LYS A 332 13.42 -9.12 27.37
N LYS A 333 12.33 -9.88 27.23
CA LYS A 333 11.10 -9.49 26.53
C LYS A 333 10.37 -8.36 27.28
N CYS A 334 9.87 -7.36 26.56
CA CYS A 334 8.93 -6.38 27.11
C CYS A 334 7.51 -6.97 27.14
N GLU A 335 6.81 -6.86 28.27
CA GLU A 335 5.44 -7.36 28.45
C GLU A 335 4.47 -6.23 28.83
N THR A 336 3.23 -6.36 28.37
CA THR A 336 2.21 -5.31 28.45
C THR A 336 1.62 -5.20 29.85
N ALA A 337 2.21 -4.35 30.70
CA ALA A 337 1.67 -4.07 32.03
C ALA A 337 0.45 -3.12 31.96
N THR A 338 -0.66 -3.53 32.58
CA THR A 338 -1.88 -2.73 32.72
C THR A 338 -1.62 -1.52 33.63
N SER A 339 -1.69 -0.31 33.09
CA SER A 339 -1.39 0.91 33.85
C SER A 339 -2.59 1.43 34.66
N THR A 340 -2.52 1.24 35.98
CA THR A 340 -3.46 1.82 36.96
C THR A 340 -3.43 3.35 36.93
N ILE A 341 -4.56 4.01 37.17
CA ILE A 341 -4.70 5.48 37.02
C ILE A 341 -3.95 6.23 38.14
N ALA A 342 -2.72 6.68 37.84
CA ALA A 342 -1.98 7.61 38.67
C ALA A 342 -2.55 9.04 38.55
N LYS A 343 -3.17 9.54 39.61
CA LYS A 343 -3.97 10.78 39.62
C LYS A 343 -3.10 12.05 39.74
N VAL A 344 -2.36 12.39 38.68
CA VAL A 344 -1.51 13.60 38.65
C VAL A 344 -2.37 14.87 38.69
N LYS A 345 -2.29 15.59 39.82
CA LYS A 345 -3.00 16.85 40.09
C LYS A 345 -2.41 17.99 39.26
N ARG A 346 -2.94 18.24 38.04
CA ARG A 346 -2.67 19.50 37.32
C ARG A 346 -3.24 20.67 38.13
N THR A 347 -2.36 21.55 38.59
CA THR A 347 -2.72 22.87 39.11
C THR A 347 -3.25 23.74 37.98
N SER A 348 -4.35 24.43 38.23
CA SER A 348 -4.94 25.41 37.31
C SER A 348 -4.21 26.75 37.44
N LEU A 349 -3.60 27.22 36.35
CA LEU A 349 -3.25 28.63 36.18
C LEU A 349 -4.15 29.21 35.09
N ALA A 350 -5.12 30.03 35.50
CA ALA A 350 -5.83 30.92 34.60
C ALA A 350 -4.99 32.19 34.44
N GLY A 351 -4.76 32.64 33.20
CA GLY A 351 -3.94 33.82 32.96
C GLY A 351 -3.88 34.22 31.49
N ALA A 352 -4.52 35.34 31.18
CA ALA A 352 -4.41 36.19 29.98
C ALA A 352 -4.60 35.55 28.58
N ASN A 353 -5.39 36.24 27.75
CA ASN A 353 -5.36 36.05 26.30
C ASN A 353 -4.10 36.71 25.73
N ASP A 354 -3.25 35.96 25.02
CA ASP A 354 -3.03 36.25 23.60
C ASP A 354 -2.38 35.06 22.87
N THR A 355 -3.04 34.52 21.84
CA THR A 355 -2.47 33.47 20.98
C THR A 355 -2.93 33.65 19.54
N SER A 356 -2.15 34.42 18.78
CA SER A 356 -2.29 34.58 17.33
C SER A 356 -1.86 33.31 16.57
N SER A 357 -2.68 32.26 16.70
CA SER A 357 -2.60 31.09 15.82
C SER A 357 -2.64 31.54 14.34
N PRO A 358 -1.85 30.92 13.45
CA PRO A 358 -1.75 31.38 12.06
C PRO A 358 -3.13 31.32 11.39
N LYS A 359 -3.60 32.47 10.87
CA LYS A 359 -4.91 32.57 10.23
C LYS A 359 -5.00 31.54 9.09
N SER A 360 -6.01 30.69 9.14
CA SER A 360 -6.22 29.67 8.11
C SER A 360 -6.65 30.33 6.80
N ILE A 361 -6.13 29.82 5.67
CA ILE A 361 -6.52 30.28 4.32
C ILE A 361 -7.99 29.94 4.02
N PHE A 362 -8.53 28.87 4.61
CA PHE A 362 -9.88 28.39 4.37
C PHE A 362 -10.86 28.86 5.44
N ASN A 363 -11.97 29.45 5.01
CA ASN A 363 -13.11 29.77 5.86
C ASN A 363 -13.89 28.48 6.18
N PRO A 364 -14.84 28.51 7.14
CA PRO A 364 -15.81 27.43 7.27
C PRO A 364 -16.45 27.11 5.92
N LYS A 365 -16.60 25.81 5.61
CA LYS A 365 -17.28 25.25 4.44
C LYS A 365 -16.57 25.39 3.08
N ASP A 366 -15.36 25.95 2.99
CA ASP A 366 -14.62 26.15 1.72
C ASP A 366 -14.04 24.87 1.08
N ILE A 367 -13.82 23.81 1.86
CA ILE A 367 -13.43 22.49 1.34
C ILE A 367 -14.68 21.59 1.30
N MET A 368 -14.94 20.95 0.17
CA MET A 368 -16.02 20.00 -0.04
C MET A 368 -15.45 18.65 -0.49
N ILE A 369 -15.91 17.55 0.12
CA ILE A 369 -15.56 16.18 -0.28
C ILE A 369 -16.83 15.48 -0.76
N LEU A 370 -16.89 15.18 -2.06
CA LEU A 370 -17.98 14.41 -2.69
C LEU A 370 -17.60 12.91 -2.68
N HIS A 371 -18.49 12.04 -2.22
CA HIS A 371 -18.22 10.59 -2.15
C HIS A 371 -19.43 9.72 -2.52
N ARG A 372 -19.21 8.61 -3.23
CA ARG A 372 -20.30 7.74 -3.75
C ARG A 372 -20.88 6.73 -2.75
N SER A 373 -20.28 6.59 -1.58
CA SER A 373 -20.63 5.54 -0.59
C SER A 373 -20.29 5.99 0.83
N PRO A 374 -20.85 5.37 1.88
CA PRO A 374 -20.53 5.71 3.27
C PRO A 374 -19.03 5.54 3.57
N VAL A 375 -18.41 6.61 4.08
CA VAL A 375 -17.00 6.62 4.49
C VAL A 375 -16.83 5.77 5.75
N ARG A 376 -15.90 4.81 5.69
CA ARG A 376 -15.60 3.87 6.78
C ARG A 376 -14.33 4.27 7.52
N CYS A 377 -14.19 3.83 8.76
CA CYS A 377 -12.94 3.91 9.52
C CYS A 377 -12.51 2.51 9.95
N TYR A 378 -11.20 2.30 9.99
CA TYR A 378 -10.57 1.12 10.54
C TYR A 378 -10.66 1.12 12.08
N TYR A 379 -10.80 -0.04 12.71
CA TYR A 379 -10.70 -0.21 14.16
C TYR A 379 -9.86 -1.43 14.49
N GLY A 380 -9.00 -1.32 15.52
CA GLY A 380 -8.15 -2.42 15.99
C GLY A 380 -8.92 -3.52 16.71
N SER A 381 -10.16 -3.25 17.09
CA SER A 381 -11.06 -4.22 17.70
C SER A 381 -12.53 -3.86 17.45
N LYS A 382 -13.40 -4.88 17.48
CA LYS A 382 -14.87 -4.73 17.57
C LYS A 382 -15.31 -3.70 18.62
N LYS A 383 -14.71 -3.76 19.83
CA LYS A 383 -15.06 -2.86 20.95
C LYS A 383 -14.81 -1.37 20.63
N GLU A 384 -13.74 -1.04 19.91
CA GLU A 384 -13.48 0.34 19.47
C GLU A 384 -14.50 0.82 18.44
N ALA A 385 -14.97 -0.06 17.56
CA ALA A 385 -15.97 0.26 16.55
C ALA A 385 -17.36 0.50 17.19
N GLU A 386 -17.74 -0.34 18.15
CA GLU A 386 -19.00 -0.22 18.90
C GLU A 386 -19.07 1.09 19.71
N VAL A 387 -17.96 1.51 20.33
CA VAL A 387 -17.85 2.82 21.04
C VAL A 387 -18.05 4.02 20.10
N ASP A 388 -17.72 3.87 18.82
CA ASP A 388 -17.91 4.87 17.77
C ASP A 388 -19.28 4.78 17.06
N GLY A 389 -20.14 3.81 17.44
CA GLY A 389 -21.41 3.52 16.79
C GLY A 389 -21.27 2.94 15.38
N VAL A 390 -20.22 2.18 15.11
CA VAL A 390 -19.97 1.50 13.83
C VAL A 390 -20.34 0.02 13.92
N ASP A 391 -20.97 -0.50 12.86
CA ASP A 391 -21.27 -1.92 12.72
C ASP A 391 -19.98 -2.77 12.77
N ALA A 392 -19.93 -3.67 13.76
CA ALA A 392 -18.87 -4.64 13.99
C ALA A 392 -19.40 -6.09 13.91
N SER A 393 -20.42 -6.32 13.08
CA SER A 393 -20.87 -7.65 12.66
C SER A 393 -19.83 -8.37 11.79
N ARG A 394 -19.04 -7.61 11.03
CA ARG A 394 -17.96 -8.10 10.16
C ARG A 394 -16.61 -7.71 10.74
N VAL A 395 -15.80 -8.70 11.08
CA VAL A 395 -14.40 -8.56 11.52
C VAL A 395 -13.49 -9.43 10.67
N ASP A 396 -12.20 -9.07 10.62
CA ASP A 396 -11.17 -9.95 10.06
C ASP A 396 -10.72 -11.05 11.05
N ARG A 397 -9.77 -11.90 10.64
CA ARG A 397 -9.19 -12.98 11.47
C ARG A 397 -8.53 -12.50 12.78
N SER A 398 -8.23 -11.20 12.89
CA SER A 398 -7.64 -10.56 14.07
C SER A 398 -8.67 -9.89 14.98
N GLY A 399 -9.95 -9.82 14.55
CA GLY A 399 -11.01 -9.09 15.27
C GLY A 399 -11.10 -7.60 14.92
N CYS A 400 -10.37 -7.14 13.89
CA CYS A 400 -10.37 -5.77 13.42
C CYS A 400 -11.56 -5.48 12.49
N VAL A 401 -12.01 -4.22 12.41
CA VAL A 401 -13.18 -3.79 11.62
C VAL A 401 -12.73 -2.83 10.51
N ASN A 402 -13.21 -3.03 9.28
CA ASN A 402 -12.80 -2.30 8.06
C ASN A 402 -11.27 -2.25 7.87
N THR A 403 -10.60 -3.39 7.98
CA THR A 403 -9.14 -3.55 7.84
C THR A 403 -8.63 -3.03 6.50
N PHE A 404 -9.30 -3.32 5.40
CA PHE A 404 -8.86 -2.96 4.06
C PHE A 404 -9.57 -1.71 3.50
N THR A 405 -10.79 -1.43 3.97
CA THR A 405 -11.64 -0.35 3.43
C THR A 405 -11.72 0.89 4.32
N GLY A 406 -11.23 0.83 5.57
CA GLY A 406 -11.38 1.90 6.55
C GLY A 406 -10.29 2.97 6.46
N LEU A 407 -10.69 4.24 6.62
CA LEU A 407 -9.76 5.34 6.92
C LEU A 407 -8.99 5.06 8.22
N ARG A 408 -7.71 5.45 8.22
CA ARG A 408 -6.75 5.27 9.32
C ARG A 408 -6.09 6.60 9.66
N GLU A 409 -5.56 6.71 10.87
CA GLU A 409 -4.69 7.80 11.33
C GLU A 409 -5.23 9.21 11.07
N ASP A 410 -4.45 10.08 10.42
CA ASP A 410 -4.83 11.46 10.12
C ASP A 410 -6.14 11.58 9.32
N ALA A 411 -6.38 10.67 8.38
CA ALA A 411 -7.64 10.61 7.64
C ALA A 411 -8.83 10.19 8.53
N LYS A 412 -8.65 9.20 9.42
CA LYS A 412 -9.66 8.81 10.43
C LYS A 412 -9.95 9.96 11.39
N ARG A 413 -8.90 10.65 11.87
CA ARG A 413 -8.99 11.79 12.80
C ARG A 413 -9.70 12.97 12.16
N LEU A 414 -9.37 13.31 10.91
CA LEU A 414 -10.05 14.36 10.14
C LEU A 414 -11.53 14.02 9.93
N PHE A 415 -11.85 12.82 9.42
CA PHE A 415 -13.24 12.39 9.22
C PHE A 415 -14.06 12.46 10.53
N LYS A 416 -13.51 11.98 11.66
CA LYS A 416 -14.14 12.14 12.99
C LYS A 416 -14.36 13.61 13.36
N SER A 417 -13.40 14.48 13.10
CA SER A 417 -13.49 15.90 13.43
C SER A 417 -14.58 16.62 12.62
N VAL A 418 -14.72 16.28 11.34
CA VAL A 418 -15.80 16.79 10.48
C VAL A 418 -17.16 16.22 10.89
N LYS A 419 -17.27 14.90 11.11
CA LYS A 419 -18.51 14.25 11.58
C LYS A 419 -19.01 14.79 12.94
N SER A 420 -18.09 15.24 13.80
CA SER A 420 -18.41 15.87 15.10
C SER A 420 -18.49 17.40 15.06
N GLY A 421 -18.49 18.03 13.88
CA GLY A 421 -18.62 19.47 13.72
C GLY A 421 -17.46 20.32 14.25
N ARG A 422 -16.35 19.70 14.67
CA ARG A 422 -15.15 20.41 15.17
C ARG A 422 -14.28 20.95 14.04
N GLU A 423 -14.20 20.24 12.92
CA GLU A 423 -13.59 20.77 11.70
C GLU A 423 -14.68 21.32 10.78
N VAL A 424 -14.85 22.64 10.82
CA VAL A 424 -15.90 23.35 10.08
C VAL A 424 -15.49 23.79 8.67
N ARG A 425 -14.19 23.75 8.33
CA ARG A 425 -13.68 24.15 7.00
C ARG A 425 -14.01 23.13 5.92
N VAL A 426 -14.20 21.85 6.30
CA VAL A 426 -14.57 20.75 5.41
C VAL A 426 -16.06 20.42 5.53
N ARG A 427 -16.71 20.12 4.40
CA ARG A 427 -18.01 19.44 4.34
C ARG A 427 -17.90 18.12 3.59
N LEU A 428 -18.66 17.13 4.04
CA LEU A 428 -18.82 15.84 3.33
C LEU A 428 -20.20 15.82 2.68
N PHE A 429 -20.26 15.33 1.43
CA PHE A 429 -21.51 15.11 0.72
C PHE A 429 -21.49 13.72 0.08
N GLN A 430 -22.41 12.86 0.51
CA GLN A 430 -22.64 11.60 -0.19
C GLN A 430 -23.48 11.88 -1.43
N VAL A 431 -22.90 11.64 -2.61
CA VAL A 431 -23.56 11.82 -3.91
C VAL A 431 -23.99 10.47 -4.47
N ASN A 432 -25.21 10.40 -5.01
CA ASN A 432 -25.71 9.21 -5.71
C ASN A 432 -25.86 9.47 -7.22
N GLN A 433 -25.97 8.41 -8.02
CA GLN A 433 -25.99 8.52 -9.49
C GLN A 433 -27.28 9.15 -10.08
N GLN A 434 -28.33 9.35 -9.28
CA GLN A 434 -29.66 9.73 -9.78
C GLN A 434 -30.23 11.03 -9.19
N GLY A 435 -29.63 11.59 -8.13
CA GLY A 435 -30.22 12.68 -7.36
C GLY A 435 -29.21 13.65 -6.74
N SER A 436 -28.02 13.80 -7.35
CA SER A 436 -26.98 14.70 -6.83
C SER A 436 -26.28 15.57 -7.88
N GLN A 437 -26.71 15.54 -9.16
CA GLN A 437 -26.01 16.23 -10.25
C GLN A 437 -25.87 17.74 -9.98
N ALA A 438 -26.96 18.45 -9.69
CA ALA A 438 -26.94 19.88 -9.39
C ALA A 438 -26.07 20.28 -8.17
N LEU A 439 -25.82 19.35 -7.24
CA LEU A 439 -24.87 19.56 -6.14
C LEU A 439 -23.41 19.41 -6.62
N THR A 440 -23.14 18.42 -7.45
CA THR A 440 -21.84 18.21 -8.12
C THR A 440 -21.51 19.39 -9.04
N ASP A 441 -22.44 19.82 -9.89
CA ASP A 441 -22.28 20.95 -10.80
C ASP A 441 -21.96 22.24 -10.02
N LYS A 442 -22.71 22.51 -8.96
CA LYS A 442 -22.47 23.66 -8.07
C LYS A 442 -21.14 23.57 -7.34
N ALA A 443 -20.71 22.37 -6.93
CA ALA A 443 -19.41 22.17 -6.31
C ALA A 443 -18.26 22.42 -7.31
N TYR A 444 -18.35 21.92 -8.53
CA TYR A 444 -17.34 22.12 -9.58
C TYR A 444 -17.32 23.57 -10.08
N ALA A 445 -18.47 24.22 -10.22
CA ALA A 445 -18.56 25.63 -10.59
C ALA A 445 -17.92 26.54 -9.52
N THR A 446 -18.26 26.35 -8.24
CA THR A 446 -17.80 27.23 -7.13
C THR A 446 -16.43 26.90 -6.53
N ALA A 447 -15.81 25.77 -6.92
CA ALA A 447 -14.45 25.44 -6.51
C ALA A 447 -13.41 26.15 -7.37
N GLY A 448 -12.40 26.73 -6.72
CA GLY A 448 -11.17 27.22 -7.35
C GLY A 448 -10.24 26.09 -7.82
N ALA A 449 -10.27 24.93 -7.14
CA ALA A 449 -9.59 23.71 -7.55
C ALA A 449 -10.46 22.46 -7.33
N ILE A 450 -10.39 21.51 -8.26
CA ILE A 450 -11.03 20.20 -8.18
C ILE A 450 -9.95 19.14 -8.04
N VAL A 451 -9.99 18.31 -7.00
CA VAL A 451 -9.02 17.21 -6.80
C VAL A 451 -9.72 15.86 -6.98
N TRP A 452 -9.31 15.11 -8.01
CA TRP A 452 -9.86 13.80 -8.32
C TRP A 452 -9.21 12.71 -7.47
N GLY A 453 -10.01 12.01 -6.66
CA GLY A 453 -9.57 10.97 -5.73
C GLY A 453 -10.30 9.62 -5.90
N ALA A 454 -10.92 9.40 -7.06
CA ALA A 454 -11.89 8.32 -7.30
C ALA A 454 -11.28 6.90 -7.47
N GLY A 455 -9.97 6.75 -7.28
CA GLY A 455 -9.25 5.47 -7.37
C GLY A 455 -8.11 5.48 -8.39
N TYR A 456 -7.49 4.31 -8.56
CA TYR A 456 -6.44 4.02 -9.54
C TYR A 456 -6.93 2.96 -10.52
N LYS A 457 -6.43 2.99 -11.76
CA LYS A 457 -6.54 1.91 -12.75
C LYS A 457 -5.26 1.09 -12.82
N THR A 458 -5.32 -0.11 -13.38
CA THR A 458 -4.12 -0.91 -13.67
C THR A 458 -3.21 -0.22 -14.69
N ASN A 459 -1.92 -0.09 -14.37
CA ASN A 459 -0.91 0.24 -15.39
C ASN A 459 -0.59 -1.03 -16.19
N MET A 460 -1.43 -1.36 -17.17
CA MET A 460 -1.40 -2.65 -17.85
C MET A 460 -0.39 -2.67 -19.01
N LEU A 461 0.49 -3.68 -19.02
CA LEU A 461 1.36 -3.95 -20.15
C LEU A 461 0.53 -4.52 -21.33
N PRO A 462 0.64 -3.98 -22.56
CA PRO A 462 0.00 -4.60 -23.73
C PRO A 462 0.51 -6.02 -23.97
N GLY A 463 -0.39 -6.94 -24.29
CA GLY A 463 -0.10 -8.34 -24.56
C GLY A 463 -0.79 -8.83 -25.83
N SER A 464 -0.12 -9.71 -26.58
CA SER A 464 -0.72 -10.46 -27.69
C SER A 464 -0.45 -11.97 -27.58
N ASP A 465 -1.11 -12.78 -28.40
CA ASP A 465 -0.63 -14.12 -28.77
C ASP A 465 0.38 -14.03 -29.96
N GLU A 466 0.83 -15.18 -30.46
CA GLU A 466 1.71 -15.29 -31.65
C GLU A 466 1.04 -14.85 -32.95
N GLU A 467 -0.28 -14.99 -33.06
CA GLU A 467 -1.08 -14.56 -34.21
C GLU A 467 -1.29 -13.02 -34.22
N GLY A 468 -0.93 -12.34 -33.12
CA GLY A 468 -1.01 -10.88 -32.96
C GLY A 468 -2.33 -10.40 -32.35
N ASN A 469 -3.24 -11.29 -31.97
CA ASN A 469 -4.50 -10.95 -31.32
C ASN A 469 -4.24 -10.35 -29.93
N SER A 470 -4.92 -9.26 -29.58
CA SER A 470 -4.74 -8.62 -28.27
C SER A 470 -5.31 -9.47 -27.13
N LEU A 471 -4.49 -9.74 -26.10
CA LEU A 471 -4.93 -10.43 -24.89
C LEU A 471 -5.75 -9.49 -24.00
N VAL A 472 -7.07 -9.70 -23.97
CA VAL A 472 -8.00 -8.93 -23.15
C VAL A 472 -8.26 -9.64 -21.82
N PHE A 473 -8.30 -8.90 -20.72
CA PHE A 473 -8.50 -9.45 -19.37
C PHE A 473 -9.77 -8.90 -18.74
N HIS A 474 -10.41 -9.67 -17.85
CA HIS A 474 -11.52 -9.20 -17.03
C HIS A 474 -11.09 -7.96 -16.24
N GLN A 475 -11.82 -6.84 -16.42
CA GLN A 475 -11.59 -5.60 -15.71
C GLN A 475 -12.87 -5.13 -15.00
N ASP A 476 -12.69 -4.38 -13.93
CA ASP A 476 -13.75 -3.78 -13.15
C ASP A 476 -13.30 -2.40 -12.64
N ASN A 477 -14.04 -1.35 -13.01
CA ASN A 477 -13.69 0.06 -12.81
C ASN A 477 -12.28 0.43 -13.35
N GLY A 478 -11.78 -0.29 -14.36
CA GLY A 478 -10.43 -0.09 -14.93
C GLY A 478 -9.29 -0.77 -14.16
N VAL A 479 -9.62 -1.67 -13.22
CA VAL A 479 -8.66 -2.53 -12.52
C VAL A 479 -8.84 -3.98 -13.02
N VAL A 480 -7.76 -4.62 -13.44
CA VAL A 480 -7.73 -6.03 -13.88
C VAL A 480 -8.04 -6.96 -12.71
N LYS A 481 -8.92 -7.94 -12.93
CA LYS A 481 -9.23 -8.97 -11.94
C LYS A 481 -8.20 -10.08 -11.93
N LEU A 482 -7.77 -10.43 -10.72
CA LEU A 482 -6.94 -11.60 -10.45
C LEU A 482 -7.79 -12.75 -9.93
N ASP A 483 -7.37 -13.98 -10.16
CA ASP A 483 -7.92 -15.14 -9.45
C ASP A 483 -7.29 -15.31 -8.05
N ASN A 484 -7.70 -16.35 -7.33
CA ASN A 484 -7.17 -16.63 -5.98
C ASN A 484 -5.67 -17.00 -5.96
N LYS A 485 -5.05 -17.26 -7.12
CA LYS A 485 -3.61 -17.54 -7.30
C LYS A 485 -2.84 -16.36 -7.91
N ALA A 486 -3.40 -15.15 -7.82
CA ALA A 486 -2.83 -13.92 -8.38
C ALA A 486 -2.67 -13.91 -9.93
N ARG A 487 -3.29 -14.86 -10.64
CA ARG A 487 -3.22 -14.93 -12.12
C ARG A 487 -4.23 -13.97 -12.74
N LEU A 488 -3.86 -13.31 -13.83
CA LEU A 488 -4.79 -12.45 -14.57
C LEU A 488 -5.88 -13.30 -15.24
N GLN A 489 -7.14 -12.86 -15.11
CA GLN A 489 -8.28 -13.58 -15.70
C GLN A 489 -8.45 -13.17 -17.17
N LEU A 490 -7.94 -13.98 -18.10
CA LEU A 490 -8.06 -13.77 -19.56
C LEU A 490 -9.53 -13.92 -20.02
N LEU A 491 -9.95 -13.07 -20.96
CA LEU A 491 -11.23 -13.16 -21.67
C LEU A 491 -11.04 -13.88 -23.01
N GLY A 492 -11.91 -14.85 -23.31
CA GLY A 492 -11.90 -15.61 -24.55
C GLY A 492 -11.03 -16.88 -24.51
N PRO A 493 -10.95 -17.61 -25.63
CA PRO A 493 -10.04 -18.74 -25.79
C PRO A 493 -8.58 -18.28 -25.88
N PHE A 494 -7.65 -19.21 -25.63
CA PHE A 494 -6.23 -19.05 -25.94
C PHE A 494 -5.75 -20.38 -26.54
N LYS A 495 -4.91 -20.31 -27.57
CA LYS A 495 -4.40 -21.45 -28.33
C LYS A 495 -3.10 -21.96 -27.70
N GLY A 496 -2.93 -23.28 -27.61
CA GLY A 496 -1.77 -23.87 -26.92
C GLY A 496 -1.81 -23.72 -25.38
N LYS A 497 -0.64 -23.66 -24.75
CA LYS A 497 -0.49 -23.65 -23.28
C LYS A 497 -0.73 -22.24 -22.72
N ARG A 498 -1.75 -22.07 -21.87
CA ARG A 498 -2.08 -20.77 -21.25
C ARG A 498 -0.87 -20.13 -20.55
N PRO A 499 -0.55 -18.85 -20.83
CA PRO A 499 0.63 -18.19 -20.30
C PRO A 499 0.51 -17.90 -18.79
N SER A 500 1.62 -17.99 -18.07
CA SER A 500 1.66 -17.70 -16.63
C SER A 500 1.87 -16.20 -16.37
N ILE A 501 0.77 -15.44 -16.42
CA ILE A 501 0.76 -13.99 -16.21
C ILE A 501 0.16 -13.69 -14.82
N LEU A 502 1.00 -13.11 -13.96
CA LEU A 502 0.73 -12.87 -12.54
C LEU A 502 0.65 -11.36 -12.27
N GLY A 503 -0.27 -10.94 -11.41
CA GLY A 503 -0.41 -9.53 -11.00
C GLY A 503 -0.06 -9.33 -9.54
N LEU A 504 0.70 -8.28 -9.22
CA LEU A 504 1.11 -7.99 -7.85
C LEU A 504 1.21 -6.47 -7.58
N GLY A 505 0.41 -5.96 -6.65
CA GLY A 505 0.53 -4.58 -6.16
C GLY A 505 -0.70 -3.72 -6.41
N LEU A 506 -0.54 -2.39 -6.24
CA LEU A 506 -1.59 -1.43 -6.59
C LEU A 506 -1.96 -1.59 -8.07
N GLY A 507 -3.26 -1.61 -8.39
CA GLY A 507 -3.73 -1.88 -9.76
C GLY A 507 -3.74 -3.36 -10.16
N PHE A 508 -3.14 -4.23 -9.35
CA PHE A 508 -3.23 -5.69 -9.41
C PHE A 508 -3.62 -6.23 -8.02
N SER A 509 -4.64 -5.61 -7.44
CA SER A 509 -5.06 -5.77 -6.06
C SER A 509 -5.74 -7.12 -5.85
N LEU A 510 -5.24 -7.93 -4.91
CA LEU A 510 -5.83 -9.24 -4.59
C LEU A 510 -7.22 -9.09 -3.96
N ARG A 511 -8.05 -10.12 -4.06
CA ARG A 511 -9.28 -10.22 -3.25
C ARG A 511 -8.95 -10.53 -1.78
N SER A 512 -9.64 -9.85 -0.87
CA SER A 512 -9.66 -10.09 0.57
C SER A 512 -10.20 -11.49 0.91
N ALA A 513 -9.77 -12.05 2.05
CA ALA A 513 -10.42 -13.21 2.65
C ALA A 513 -11.77 -12.86 3.32
N VAL A 514 -12.06 -11.56 3.51
CA VAL A 514 -13.29 -11.05 4.14
C VAL A 514 -13.86 -9.89 3.31
N ASP A 515 -15.07 -10.06 2.80
CA ASP A 515 -15.81 -9.04 2.04
C ASP A 515 -16.50 -8.03 2.98
N GLU A 516 -15.68 -7.16 3.56
CA GLU A 516 -16.07 -6.02 4.42
C GLU A 516 -17.23 -5.18 3.84
N MET A 517 -17.28 -5.04 2.51
CA MET A 517 -18.27 -4.21 1.81
C MET A 517 -19.61 -4.89 1.57
N GLY A 518 -19.70 -6.22 1.72
CA GLY A 518 -20.80 -7.02 1.14
C GLY A 518 -20.66 -7.29 -0.36
N THR A 519 -19.60 -6.78 -0.96
CA THR A 519 -19.11 -7.05 -2.31
C THR A 519 -17.63 -7.41 -2.24
N GLU A 520 -17.05 -7.90 -3.33
CA GLU A 520 -15.60 -8.16 -3.48
C GLU A 520 -14.76 -7.01 -2.89
N THR A 521 -14.12 -7.26 -1.74
CA THR A 521 -13.17 -6.33 -1.13
C THR A 521 -11.78 -6.63 -1.68
N ARG A 522 -11.08 -5.60 -2.18
CA ARG A 522 -9.68 -5.71 -2.64
C ARG A 522 -8.70 -5.25 -1.56
N VAL A 523 -7.47 -5.77 -1.61
CA VAL A 523 -6.44 -5.52 -0.60
C VAL A 523 -5.18 -4.90 -1.23
N ASP A 524 -4.87 -3.69 -0.79
CA ASP A 524 -3.71 -2.90 -1.23
C ASP A 524 -2.86 -2.48 -0.02
N GLY A 525 -1.57 -2.82 -0.04
CA GLY A 525 -0.63 -2.47 1.02
C GLY A 525 0.68 -3.27 0.93
N VAL A 526 1.81 -2.63 1.24
CA VAL A 526 3.15 -3.23 1.05
C VAL A 526 3.31 -4.55 1.82
N SER A 527 2.78 -4.63 3.04
CA SER A 527 2.78 -5.84 3.87
C SER A 527 1.95 -6.99 3.29
N ILE A 528 0.97 -6.71 2.42
CA ILE A 528 0.23 -7.73 1.66
C ILE A 528 1.04 -8.20 0.45
N TYR A 529 1.69 -7.27 -0.26
CA TYR A 529 2.55 -7.59 -1.40
C TYR A 529 3.73 -8.48 -0.96
N HIS A 530 4.37 -8.16 0.17
CA HIS A 530 5.50 -8.90 0.75
C HIS A 530 5.11 -10.22 1.45
N ARG A 531 3.81 -10.46 1.67
CA ARG A 531 3.29 -11.70 2.28
C ARG A 531 2.48 -12.50 1.27
N ARG A 532 1.16 -12.32 1.23
CA ARG A 532 0.26 -13.14 0.41
C ARG A 532 0.57 -13.04 -1.09
N GLY A 533 0.78 -11.83 -1.60
CA GLY A 533 1.04 -11.63 -3.03
C GLY A 533 2.33 -12.31 -3.50
N ALA A 534 3.44 -12.04 -2.83
CA ALA A 534 4.71 -12.71 -3.10
C ALA A 534 4.66 -14.23 -2.88
N ALA A 535 3.89 -14.72 -1.90
CA ALA A 535 3.75 -16.16 -1.66
C ALA A 535 2.93 -16.87 -2.77
N LEU A 536 1.87 -16.24 -3.29
CA LEU A 536 1.12 -16.76 -4.45
C LEU A 536 1.98 -16.73 -5.74
N VAL A 537 2.84 -15.72 -5.90
CA VAL A 537 3.82 -15.68 -7.01
C VAL A 537 4.84 -16.82 -6.88
N LEU A 538 5.40 -17.05 -5.69
CA LEU A 538 6.36 -18.14 -5.47
C LEU A 538 5.69 -19.52 -5.62
N GLU A 539 4.41 -19.66 -5.26
CA GLU A 539 3.64 -20.88 -5.52
C GLU A 539 3.50 -21.15 -7.03
N ALA A 540 3.26 -20.12 -7.83
CA ALA A 540 3.18 -20.25 -9.28
C ALA A 540 4.52 -20.65 -9.92
N LEU A 541 5.65 -20.25 -9.33
CA LEU A 541 7.02 -20.57 -9.79
C LEU A 541 7.52 -21.95 -9.35
N PHE A 542 7.20 -22.37 -8.12
CA PHE A 542 7.84 -23.50 -7.43
C PHE A 542 6.87 -24.55 -6.85
N GLY A 543 5.56 -24.33 -6.95
CA GLY A 543 4.53 -25.22 -6.40
C GLY A 543 4.16 -24.94 -4.93
N PRO A 544 3.26 -25.75 -4.34
CA PRO A 544 2.69 -25.50 -3.00
C PRO A 544 3.69 -25.70 -1.85
N GLU A 545 4.85 -26.31 -2.10
CA GLU A 545 5.95 -26.50 -1.14
C GLU A 545 6.48 -25.18 -0.53
N VAL A 546 6.20 -24.03 -1.16
CA VAL A 546 6.45 -22.69 -0.58
C VAL A 546 5.61 -22.39 0.67
N TYR A 547 4.66 -23.25 1.01
CA TYR A 547 3.80 -23.20 2.20
C TYR A 547 4.17 -24.25 3.27
N GLY A 548 5.34 -24.89 3.17
CA GLY A 548 5.82 -25.86 4.15
C GLY A 548 4.98 -27.14 4.13
N THR A 549 4.42 -27.55 5.28
CA THR A 549 3.51 -28.71 5.36
C THR A 549 2.08 -28.44 4.86
N SER A 550 1.82 -27.28 4.24
CA SER A 550 0.47 -26.81 3.89
C SER A 550 0.23 -26.81 2.38
N SER A 551 -1.02 -26.98 1.96
CA SER A 551 -1.42 -27.00 0.55
C SER A 551 -1.72 -25.61 -0.03
N SER A 552 -1.91 -24.60 0.83
CA SER A 552 -2.31 -23.25 0.44
C SER A 552 -1.83 -22.18 1.43
N PHE A 553 -1.80 -20.92 0.99
CA PHE A 553 -1.47 -19.77 1.83
C PHE A 553 -2.45 -19.63 3.01
N GLU A 554 -3.76 -19.81 2.78
CA GLU A 554 -4.79 -19.67 3.80
C GLU A 554 -4.65 -20.74 4.91
N GLU A 555 -4.35 -21.99 4.54
CA GLU A 555 -4.07 -23.09 5.48
C GLU A 555 -2.77 -22.84 6.26
N MET A 556 -1.71 -22.40 5.58
CA MET A 556 -0.44 -22.02 6.20
C MET A 556 -0.65 -20.93 7.27
N VAL A 557 -1.45 -19.91 6.99
CA VAL A 557 -1.81 -18.88 7.99
C VAL A 557 -2.59 -19.49 9.16
N GLU A 558 -3.55 -20.37 8.91
CA GLU A 558 -4.39 -20.98 9.95
C GLU A 558 -3.61 -21.91 10.89
N LYS A 559 -2.72 -22.76 10.37
CA LYS A 559 -1.82 -23.58 11.20
C LYS A 559 -0.93 -22.72 12.08
N ASN A 560 -0.33 -21.68 11.51
CA ASN A 560 0.57 -20.79 12.23
C ASN A 560 -0.15 -19.96 13.31
N ASP A 561 -1.35 -19.43 13.03
CA ASP A 561 -2.17 -18.74 14.02
C ASP A 561 -2.67 -19.69 15.13
N LYS A 562 -3.01 -20.94 14.80
CA LYS A 562 -3.34 -21.98 15.79
C LYS A 562 -2.16 -22.27 16.72
N LYS A 563 -0.99 -22.62 16.15
CA LYS A 563 0.26 -22.90 16.89
C LYS A 563 0.64 -21.74 17.81
N LYS A 564 0.48 -20.49 17.33
CA LYS A 564 0.72 -19.28 18.11
C LYS A 564 -0.24 -19.14 19.31
N ARG A 565 -1.54 -19.45 19.14
CA ARG A 565 -2.53 -19.44 20.23
C ARG A 565 -2.24 -20.52 21.28
N GLU A 566 -1.84 -21.72 20.84
CA GLU A 566 -1.46 -22.83 21.73
C GLU A 566 -0.22 -22.48 22.57
N VAL A 567 0.83 -21.93 21.95
CA VAL A 567 2.02 -21.43 22.66
C VAL A 567 1.70 -20.26 23.62
N GLN A 568 0.71 -19.42 23.30
CA GLN A 568 0.23 -18.37 24.20
C GLN A 568 -0.55 -18.94 25.40
N ALA A 569 -1.40 -19.95 25.19
CA ALA A 569 -2.14 -20.62 26.25
C ALA A 569 -1.18 -21.32 27.24
N MET A 570 -0.24 -22.11 26.74
CA MET A 570 0.79 -22.79 27.57
C MET A 570 1.63 -21.80 28.40
N LYS A 571 1.94 -20.62 27.84
CA LYS A 571 2.67 -19.56 28.57
C LYS A 571 1.81 -18.90 29.65
N ALA A 572 0.51 -18.68 29.39
CA ALA A 572 -0.42 -18.14 30.38
C ALA A 572 -0.72 -19.15 31.52
N GLU A 573 -0.82 -20.43 31.19
CA GLU A 573 -0.97 -21.52 32.16
C GLU A 573 0.29 -21.65 33.04
N LYS A 574 1.48 -21.70 32.43
CA LYS A 574 2.75 -21.73 33.19
C LYS A 574 2.94 -20.50 34.08
N ALA A 575 2.43 -19.32 33.69
CA ALA A 575 2.45 -18.12 34.52
C ALA A 575 1.52 -18.21 35.74
N ARG A 576 0.33 -18.82 35.60
CA ARG A 576 -0.60 -19.07 36.72
C ARG A 576 -0.05 -20.08 37.71
N ASN A 577 0.43 -21.21 37.20
CA ASN A 577 1.00 -22.27 38.04
C ASN A 577 2.27 -21.81 38.78
N ALA A 578 2.95 -20.77 38.28
CA ALA A 578 4.03 -20.09 39.00
C ALA A 578 3.51 -19.14 40.09
N SER A 579 2.46 -18.33 39.83
CA SER A 579 1.88 -17.45 40.85
C SER A 579 1.17 -18.19 41.99
N ASP A 580 0.64 -19.39 41.72
CA ASP A 580 0.01 -20.21 42.76
C ASP A 580 1.07 -20.89 43.65
N ALA A 581 2.27 -21.20 43.13
CA ALA A 581 3.37 -21.80 43.88
C ALA A 581 4.04 -20.84 44.88
N ASP A 582 4.15 -19.55 44.55
CA ASP A 582 4.66 -18.51 45.47
C ASP A 582 3.67 -18.22 46.63
N GLY A 583 2.44 -18.73 46.58
CA GLY A 583 1.41 -18.51 47.60
C GLY A 583 1.54 -19.38 48.86
N GLU A 584 2.35 -20.44 48.86
CA GLU A 584 2.26 -21.52 49.85
C GLU A 584 3.43 -21.58 50.87
N GLN A 585 4.23 -20.50 51.03
CA GLN A 585 5.38 -20.47 51.94
C GLN A 585 5.45 -19.25 52.90
N THR A 586 4.45 -19.01 53.76
CA THR A 586 4.65 -18.11 54.94
C THR A 586 3.74 -18.38 56.17
N LEU A 587 3.76 -19.58 56.78
CA LEU A 587 3.11 -19.80 58.10
C LEU A 587 3.84 -20.77 59.07
N LEU A 588 5.04 -20.40 59.52
CA LEU A 588 5.71 -20.84 60.76
C LEU A 588 6.54 -19.62 61.25
N SER A 589 6.62 -19.17 62.50
CA SER A 589 6.40 -19.80 63.83
C SER A 589 6.16 -18.71 64.94
N PRO A 590 6.60 -18.75 66.24
CA PRO A 590 5.59 -18.68 67.33
C PRO A 590 5.81 -17.67 68.50
N SER A 591 4.69 -17.32 69.16
CA SER A 591 4.53 -17.01 70.61
C SER A 591 5.13 -15.72 71.23
N ARG A 592 4.27 -14.91 71.89
CA ARG A 592 4.28 -14.71 73.38
C ARG A 592 3.11 -13.84 73.91
N SER A 593 2.69 -14.21 75.12
CA SER A 593 1.57 -13.73 75.96
C SER A 593 1.51 -12.24 76.37
N ARG A 594 0.29 -11.68 76.57
CA ARG A 594 -0.33 -11.39 77.91
C ARG A 594 -1.70 -10.66 77.85
N ILE A 595 -2.70 -11.20 78.57
CA ILE A 595 -3.46 -10.60 79.72
C ILE A 595 -3.49 -9.05 79.83
N SER A 596 -4.60 -8.33 80.09
CA SER A 596 -6.07 -8.58 80.09
C SER A 596 -6.88 -7.29 80.42
N ARG A 597 -8.16 -7.19 79.99
CA ARG A 597 -9.37 -6.77 80.79
C ARG A 597 -10.63 -6.57 79.90
N SER A 598 -11.77 -6.21 80.51
CA SER A 598 -13.12 -6.68 80.09
C SER A 598 -14.28 -5.68 80.24
N GLY A 599 -15.29 -5.79 79.37
CA GLY A 599 -16.64 -5.17 79.45
C GLY A 599 -17.22 -4.97 78.03
N SER A 600 -18.36 -5.54 77.58
CA SER A 600 -19.76 -5.51 78.08
C SER A 600 -20.50 -4.22 77.69
N VAL A 601 -21.71 -4.18 77.09
CA VAL A 601 -22.65 -5.15 76.45
C VAL A 601 -23.67 -4.30 75.64
N THR A 602 -24.18 -4.71 74.46
CA THR A 602 -25.62 -4.60 74.01
C THR A 602 -25.88 -4.84 72.50
N ALA A 603 -26.94 -5.62 72.21
CA ALA A 603 -28.00 -5.41 71.18
C ALA A 603 -27.70 -5.58 69.65
N PRO A 604 -28.74 -5.84 68.81
CA PRO A 604 -28.61 -6.75 67.65
C PRO A 604 -29.32 -6.33 66.32
N LEU A 605 -29.48 -7.32 65.40
CA LEU A 605 -30.47 -7.47 64.29
C LEU A 605 -30.08 -7.17 62.83
N SER A 606 -30.36 -8.17 61.98
CA SER A 606 -30.62 -8.11 60.51
C SER A 606 -32.16 -8.30 60.29
N PRO A 607 -32.78 -8.70 59.13
CA PRO A 607 -32.33 -9.36 57.88
C PRO A 607 -32.90 -8.62 56.61
N MET A 608 -33.41 -9.14 55.45
CA MET A 608 -33.65 -10.49 54.92
C MET A 608 -33.91 -10.56 53.37
N ALA A 609 -33.07 -11.30 52.61
CA ALA A 609 -33.45 -12.18 51.46
C ALA A 609 -34.26 -11.56 50.24
N PRO A 610 -34.76 -12.34 49.23
CA PRO A 610 -34.55 -13.76 48.86
C PRO A 610 -34.16 -14.00 47.36
N THR A 611 -34.39 -15.21 46.82
CA THR A 611 -33.71 -15.77 45.63
C THR A 611 -34.64 -16.50 44.62
N ALA A 612 -34.17 -16.59 43.35
CA ALA A 612 -34.39 -17.67 42.36
C ALA A 612 -35.75 -17.88 41.65
N ARG A 613 -35.69 -18.14 40.32
CA ARG A 613 -36.07 -19.44 39.68
C ARG A 613 -35.78 -19.51 38.17
N VAL A 614 -35.79 -20.74 37.62
CA VAL A 614 -35.65 -21.09 36.19
C VAL A 614 -36.95 -21.76 35.71
N ILE A 615 -37.38 -21.52 34.47
CA ILE A 615 -38.48 -22.24 33.80
C ILE A 615 -38.10 -22.54 32.34
N VAL A 616 -38.47 -23.73 31.86
CA VAL A 616 -38.39 -24.18 30.46
C VAL A 616 -39.80 -24.46 29.94
N ARG A 617 -40.10 -24.17 28.66
CA ARG A 617 -41.27 -24.71 27.94
C ARG A 617 -41.07 -24.72 26.41
N GLN A 618 -41.89 -25.52 25.73
CA GLN A 618 -41.72 -25.91 24.32
C GLN A 618 -42.74 -25.25 23.37
N SER A 619 -42.42 -25.26 22.07
CA SER A 619 -43.27 -24.88 20.92
C SER A 619 -44.49 -25.82 20.74
N PRO A 620 -45.55 -25.50 19.94
CA PRO A 620 -45.45 -25.49 18.45
C PRO A 620 -46.45 -24.61 17.65
N SER A 621 -46.20 -24.37 16.34
CA SER A 621 -47.17 -24.67 15.23
C SER A 621 -46.74 -24.23 13.80
N LYS A 622 -47.29 -24.95 12.81
CA LYS A 622 -46.90 -25.08 11.38
C LYS A 622 -47.41 -23.98 10.39
N LYS A 623 -46.83 -24.02 9.17
CA LYS A 623 -47.25 -23.41 7.86
C LYS A 623 -47.01 -21.88 7.72
N LEU A 624 -46.83 -21.32 6.52
CA LEU A 624 -46.87 -21.86 5.13
C LEU A 624 -45.51 -21.72 4.38
N GLN A 625 -45.39 -22.39 3.23
CA GLN A 625 -44.36 -22.13 2.23
C GLN A 625 -44.82 -21.05 1.23
N GLN A 626 -43.90 -20.20 0.76
CA GLN A 626 -44.03 -19.58 -0.56
C GLN A 626 -42.65 -19.36 -1.18
N LYS A 627 -42.44 -19.87 -2.40
CA LYS A 627 -41.23 -19.58 -3.19
C LYS A 627 -41.32 -18.15 -3.72
N LYS A 628 -40.23 -17.40 -3.59
CA LYS A 628 -39.98 -16.21 -4.44
C LYS A 628 -38.50 -16.17 -4.83
N SER A 629 -38.25 -16.16 -6.14
CA SER A 629 -36.92 -16.15 -6.73
C SER A 629 -36.56 -14.73 -7.16
N ASP A 630 -36.35 -13.85 -6.18
CA ASP A 630 -35.97 -12.46 -6.45
C ASP A 630 -34.45 -12.40 -6.70
N SER A 631 -34.05 -12.49 -7.97
CA SER A 631 -32.66 -12.32 -8.41
C SER A 631 -32.17 -10.90 -8.13
N ALA A 632 -31.06 -10.76 -7.38
CA ALA A 632 -30.47 -9.45 -7.12
C ALA A 632 -30.03 -8.76 -8.43
N PRO A 633 -30.35 -7.47 -8.64
CA PRO A 633 -30.05 -6.78 -9.89
C PRO A 633 -28.55 -6.58 -10.08
N THR A 634 -28.00 -7.18 -11.13
CA THR A 634 -26.63 -6.95 -11.60
C THR A 634 -26.54 -5.60 -12.29
N ASN A 635 -25.86 -4.63 -11.66
CA ASN A 635 -25.67 -3.30 -12.25
C ASN A 635 -24.78 -3.38 -13.52
N PRO A 636 -25.27 -2.92 -14.70
CA PRO A 636 -24.46 -2.83 -15.91
C PRO A 636 -23.45 -1.67 -15.85
N PRO A 637 -22.37 -1.70 -16.66
CA PRO A 637 -21.30 -0.71 -16.60
C PRO A 637 -21.68 0.64 -17.24
N VAL A 638 -21.05 1.72 -16.75
CA VAL A 638 -21.23 3.10 -17.23
C VAL A 638 -20.52 3.30 -18.59
N LYS A 639 -21.10 2.76 -19.66
CA LYS A 639 -20.72 3.09 -21.06
C LYS A 639 -21.87 3.12 -22.07
N LEU A 640 -23.12 2.81 -21.67
CA LEU A 640 -24.31 3.01 -22.51
C LEU A 640 -25.11 4.24 -22.08
N LEU A 641 -24.77 5.42 -22.62
CA LEU A 641 -25.70 6.57 -22.66
C LEU A 641 -25.31 7.65 -23.70
N LEU A 642 -24.79 7.24 -24.88
CA LEU A 642 -24.43 8.17 -25.98
C LEU A 642 -25.18 7.94 -27.30
N LEU A 643 -26.16 7.03 -27.33
CA LEU A 643 -26.99 6.75 -28.51
C LEU A 643 -28.48 6.65 -28.15
N ARG A 644 -29.15 7.82 -28.00
CA ARG A 644 -30.61 8.01 -28.20
C ARG A 644 -31.05 9.47 -28.02
N ARG A 645 -30.85 10.30 -29.06
CA ARG A 645 -31.64 11.55 -29.30
C ARG A 645 -31.67 11.88 -30.80
N ARG A 646 -32.56 11.21 -31.55
CA ARG A 646 -33.11 11.62 -32.86
C ARG A 646 -34.27 10.70 -33.25
N ALA A 647 -35.42 10.91 -32.61
CA ALA A 647 -36.73 10.36 -32.99
C ALA A 647 -37.80 10.95 -32.05
N SER A 648 -38.51 12.00 -32.49
CA SER A 648 -39.86 12.44 -32.04
C SER A 648 -40.07 13.92 -32.41
N ALA A 649 -40.24 14.17 -33.70
CA ALA A 649 -40.97 15.32 -34.22
C ALA A 649 -41.76 14.83 -35.43
N ASP A 650 -42.95 15.39 -35.60
CA ASP A 650 -43.86 15.31 -36.76
C ASP A 650 -44.33 13.91 -37.22
N SER A 651 -45.61 13.68 -36.97
CA SER A 651 -46.41 12.59 -37.53
C SER A 651 -47.25 13.07 -38.72
N SER A 652 -47.09 12.46 -39.89
CA SER A 652 -48.12 12.50 -40.95
C SER A 652 -47.95 11.37 -41.98
N THR A 653 -49.03 10.59 -42.11
CA THR A 653 -49.60 9.95 -43.32
C THR A 653 -48.75 9.48 -44.52
N MET A 654 -49.14 8.28 -44.97
CA MET A 654 -49.20 7.76 -46.36
C MET A 654 -48.08 6.86 -46.93
N GLU A 655 -48.47 5.59 -47.04
CA GLU A 655 -48.38 4.68 -48.21
C GLU A 655 -47.07 4.01 -48.64
N LEU A 656 -47.27 2.87 -49.32
CA LEU A 656 -46.25 1.98 -49.86
C LEU A 656 -45.93 2.37 -51.30
N SER A 657 -44.67 2.29 -51.69
CA SER A 657 -44.33 1.73 -53.01
C SER A 657 -42.94 1.08 -52.99
N THR A 658 -42.86 -0.10 -53.61
CA THR A 658 -41.62 -0.80 -53.92
C THR A 658 -40.99 -0.23 -55.19
N VAL A 659 -39.66 -0.30 -55.31
CA VAL A 659 -38.96 -0.83 -56.51
C VAL A 659 -37.47 -1.02 -56.18
N ALA A 660 -36.80 -1.97 -56.83
CA ALA A 660 -35.38 -2.26 -56.66
C ALA A 660 -34.54 -1.72 -57.83
N LEU A 661 -33.21 -1.76 -57.72
CA LEU A 661 -32.30 -2.20 -58.81
C LEU A 661 -30.86 -2.44 -58.30
N GLU A 662 -30.04 -3.07 -59.14
CA GLU A 662 -28.78 -3.75 -58.79
C GLU A 662 -27.49 -3.01 -59.29
N PRO A 663 -26.26 -3.50 -58.96
CA PRO A 663 -25.03 -2.69 -59.02
C PRO A 663 -24.05 -2.98 -60.18
N ALA A 664 -23.04 -2.11 -60.32
CA ALA A 664 -21.71 -2.37 -60.90
C ALA A 664 -20.66 -1.46 -60.18
N ALA A 665 -19.40 -1.78 -59.86
CA ALA A 665 -18.41 -2.82 -60.20
C ALA A 665 -17.27 -2.36 -61.14
N VAL A 666 -16.02 -2.85 -60.89
CA VAL A 666 -14.79 -2.77 -61.73
C VAL A 666 -14.12 -1.37 -61.79
N GLU A 667 -12.79 -1.12 -61.72
CA GLU A 667 -11.54 -1.72 -61.15
C GLU A 667 -10.41 -0.60 -61.32
N PRO A 668 -9.06 -0.81 -61.22
CA PRO A 668 -8.11 0.24 -60.80
C PRO A 668 -7.12 0.75 -61.89
N GLU A 669 -6.25 1.70 -61.53
CA GLU A 669 -4.88 1.81 -62.12
C GLU A 669 -3.86 2.53 -61.19
N SER A 670 -2.63 2.83 -61.69
CA SER A 670 -1.38 2.55 -60.94
C SER A 670 -0.27 3.64 -60.92
N SER A 671 0.71 3.42 -60.02
CA SER A 671 2.16 3.75 -60.06
C SER A 671 2.70 5.07 -60.67
N ALA A 672 3.55 5.78 -59.89
CA ALA A 672 4.76 6.45 -60.43
C ALA A 672 5.82 6.75 -59.33
N LEU A 673 7.10 6.65 -59.70
CA LEU A 673 8.29 7.18 -58.99
C LEU A 673 9.27 7.75 -60.04
N PRO A 674 9.94 8.90 -59.81
CA PRO A 674 11.01 9.40 -60.68
C PRO A 674 12.42 9.01 -60.21
N GLN A 675 13.40 8.99 -61.12
CA GLN A 675 14.80 8.60 -60.86
C GLN A 675 15.83 9.70 -61.20
N THR A 676 16.90 9.73 -60.38
CA THR A 676 18.33 10.01 -60.68
C THR A 676 18.77 11.04 -61.75
N SER A 677 19.53 12.04 -61.30
CA SER A 677 20.86 12.44 -61.86
C SER A 677 21.48 13.51 -60.94
N ALA A 678 22.80 13.56 -60.67
CA ALA A 678 23.93 12.73 -61.11
C ALA A 678 24.94 12.57 -59.95
#